data_AF-A0A5N4D2J9-F1
#
_entry.id   AF-A0A5N4D2J9-F1
#
_cell.length_a   1.000
_cell.length_b   1.000
_cell.length_c   1.000
_cell.angle_alpha   90.00
_cell.angle_beta   90.00
_cell.angle_gamma   90.00
#
_symmetry.space_group_name_H-M   'P 1'
#
loop_
_entity.id
_entity.type
_entity.pdbx_description
1 polymer ?
#
loop_
_entity_poly.entity_id
_entity_poly.type
_entity_poly.pdbx_seq_one_letter_code
_entity_poly.pdbx_strand_id
1 'polypeptide(L)'
;MFKGLSKASQGKGSPKGSSAKVSPKGSPSKHSRAATQELALLISRMQANADQVERDILETQKKLQQDRQHSEQNQALQHRQEVGRSLKEAEVLLKDLFLDVDKAQRLKHPQAEEIEKDIKQLHERVTQECAEYRALYEKMVLPPDVGPRVDWARVLEQKQKQVCEGQYGPGMAELEQQIAEHNILQKEIEAYGQQLRSLIGPQDAATIRSQYRDLLHFKQHELLSQEQCVNQLEDDGERMVELGHPAVGPIQAHQEALKMEWQNFLNLCICQESHLQHFQEEADSVSQTLAKLHSSLDTQYSPGPGGAPGTPTELLQQLEAEEKQLAKAEKTVGDLQLRSREVAPLPQRRNCPQQPLHVDSICDWDSGEVQLLRGERYTLMDNTDPHTWVVQGLAGETKRVPAACLCIPAPDPEAMARASRLDSELQTLKQKLTTVQSHLKASSVEPSWPSQQAPTGSAPAEPQAQELLTQMTRLEEDLGQIERQVLAWARAPLSRTSPLEDLEGRIQSHKGTAQRLQKLGAEKEAAQQECEAFLSVRPVGLTALHLPVALNNVKNKYSDVQVLCSQYSEKAQAALRLERQIRDADRVIRGFESALAQEAPLPAGAGALQERVSELQRQRRGLLEQQACVLGLHRELKATEHMCGALQNNFHEFCPDLPHQQRQVRALTDRYHAVGDQLDLREKMVQDASLTYQQFKNSRDNLNSWLEHLPHNQVQPSDGPSQITYKLQAQKRLLQEVQGREQDRAMASRLSQHLQAALQDYELQADTYRCSLEPTKVGSAPKRPRVGPLQESIQAQEKSLMKTYTEVAAAHQQQLQQLEFARKILEKVWR
;
A
#
# COMPACT_ATOMS: atom_id res chain seq x y z
N MET A 1 -15.60 -1.76 -38.98
CA MET A 1 -16.16 -0.64 -38.18
C MET A 1 -15.75 0.75 -38.68
N PHE A 2 -14.66 0.91 -39.45
CA PHE A 2 -14.15 2.23 -39.90
C PHE A 2 -14.61 2.73 -41.29
N LYS A 3 -15.63 2.13 -41.94
CA LYS A 3 -15.95 2.42 -43.36
C LYS A 3 -16.62 3.78 -43.65
N GLY A 4 -16.72 4.68 -42.66
CA GLY A 4 -17.35 6.00 -42.82
C GLY A 4 -16.42 7.22 -42.85
N LEU A 5 -15.13 7.07 -42.51
CA LEU A 5 -14.33 8.24 -42.10
C LEU A 5 -13.63 9.00 -43.23
N SER A 6 -13.54 8.44 -44.44
CA SER A 6 -12.84 9.09 -45.56
C SER A 6 -13.60 10.24 -46.25
N LYS A 7 -14.78 10.65 -45.76
CA LYS A 7 -15.59 11.71 -46.41
C LYS A 7 -15.55 13.10 -45.76
N ALA A 8 -14.86 13.30 -44.64
CA ALA A 8 -14.85 14.59 -43.94
C ALA A 8 -13.81 15.61 -44.46
N SER A 9 -13.04 15.31 -45.51
CA SER A 9 -12.01 16.24 -46.03
C SER A 9 -12.41 17.09 -47.23
N GLN A 10 -13.68 17.10 -47.66
CA GLN A 10 -14.15 18.00 -48.72
C GLN A 10 -15.27 18.91 -48.24
N GLY A 11 -14.93 20.20 -48.06
CA GLY A 11 -15.86 21.26 -47.72
C GLY A 11 -16.92 21.48 -48.82
N LYS A 12 -18.18 21.55 -48.41
CA LYS A 12 -19.25 22.24 -49.13
C LYS A 12 -20.19 22.88 -48.11
N GLY A 13 -20.26 24.21 -48.16
CA GLY A 13 -21.19 25.02 -47.40
C GLY A 13 -21.11 26.47 -47.89
N SER A 14 -21.75 26.76 -49.02
CA SER A 14 -21.99 28.13 -49.48
C SER A 14 -22.99 28.83 -48.56
N PRO A 15 -22.78 30.12 -48.24
CA PRO A 15 -23.87 31.04 -47.95
C PRO A 15 -23.95 32.14 -49.03
N LYS A 16 -25.19 32.45 -49.43
CA LYS A 16 -25.53 33.60 -50.28
C LYS A 16 -25.35 34.91 -49.50
N GLY A 17 -24.79 35.93 -50.15
CA GLY A 17 -25.29 37.32 -50.08
C GLY A 17 -24.60 38.32 -49.15
N SER A 18 -23.62 39.05 -49.73
CA SER A 18 -23.49 40.53 -49.72
C SER A 18 -23.12 41.29 -48.43
N SER A 19 -21.85 41.69 -48.31
CA SER A 19 -21.35 43.07 -48.54
C SER A 19 -20.25 43.55 -47.56
N ALA A 20 -19.22 44.15 -48.18
CA ALA A 20 -18.30 45.19 -47.66
C ALA A 20 -16.97 44.81 -46.94
N LYS A 21 -15.90 44.91 -47.75
CA LYS A 21 -14.68 45.73 -47.56
C LYS A 21 -13.47 45.24 -46.72
N VAL A 22 -12.34 45.16 -47.45
CA VAL A 22 -10.90 45.36 -47.10
C VAL A 22 -10.03 44.14 -46.72
N SER A 23 -9.00 43.92 -47.56
CA SER A 23 -7.86 42.96 -47.54
C SER A 23 -6.81 43.24 -46.43
N PRO A 24 -5.67 42.51 -46.29
CA PRO A 24 -5.15 41.35 -47.05
C PRO A 24 -4.53 40.16 -46.23
N LYS A 25 -4.52 38.99 -46.89
CA LYS A 25 -3.53 37.88 -46.87
C LYS A 25 -2.73 37.59 -45.58
N GLY A 26 -3.02 36.42 -44.99
CA GLY A 26 -2.07 35.61 -44.22
C GLY A 26 -2.06 34.16 -44.75
N SER A 27 -0.90 33.68 -45.20
CA SER A 27 -0.69 32.31 -45.68
C SER A 27 -0.82 31.29 -44.52
N PRO A 28 -1.36 30.07 -44.71
CA PRO A 28 -1.41 29.08 -43.63
C PRO A 28 0.01 28.57 -43.31
N SER A 29 0.35 28.58 -42.02
CA SER A 29 1.67 28.22 -41.49
C SER A 29 2.02 26.75 -41.78
N LYS A 30 3.29 26.48 -42.12
CA LYS A 30 3.81 25.14 -42.45
C LYS A 30 3.55 24.09 -41.33
N HIS A 31 3.44 24.52 -40.08
CA HIS A 31 3.19 23.64 -38.92
C HIS A 31 1.77 23.07 -38.87
N SER A 32 0.75 23.82 -39.32
CA SER A 32 -0.62 23.30 -39.38
C SER A 32 -0.74 22.18 -40.42
N ARG A 33 -0.07 22.31 -41.57
CA ARG A 33 -0.10 21.32 -42.65
C ARG A 33 0.61 20.01 -42.29
N ALA A 34 1.71 20.09 -41.53
CA ALA A 34 2.44 18.91 -41.06
C ALA A 34 1.64 18.11 -40.02
N ALA A 35 0.99 18.78 -39.06
CA ALA A 35 0.15 18.14 -38.05
C ALA A 35 -1.08 17.46 -38.67
N THR A 36 -1.70 18.07 -39.70
CA THR A 36 -2.82 17.44 -40.42
C THR A 36 -2.38 16.21 -41.22
N GLN A 37 -1.16 16.22 -41.78
CA GLN A 37 -0.63 15.08 -42.54
C GLN A 37 -0.21 13.92 -41.63
N GLU A 38 0.37 14.21 -40.46
CA GLU A 38 0.69 13.20 -39.45
C GLU A 38 -0.59 12.53 -38.90
N LEU A 39 -1.64 13.31 -38.64
CA LEU A 39 -2.93 12.79 -38.21
C LEU A 39 -3.57 11.88 -39.28
N ALA A 40 -3.49 12.27 -40.56
CA ALA A 40 -4.02 11.45 -41.65
C ALA A 40 -3.29 10.10 -41.79
N LEU A 41 -1.97 10.08 -41.60
CA LEU A 41 -1.18 8.84 -41.62
C LEU A 41 -1.49 7.96 -40.40
N LEU A 42 -1.66 8.56 -39.23
CA LEU A 42 -2.04 7.86 -38.00
C LEU A 42 -3.40 7.16 -38.15
N ILE A 43 -4.42 7.88 -38.61
CA ILE A 43 -5.75 7.30 -38.83
C ILE A 43 -5.72 6.20 -39.90
N SER A 44 -4.95 6.37 -40.98
CA SER A 44 -4.80 5.33 -42.01
C SER A 44 -4.16 4.05 -41.46
N ARG A 45 -3.15 4.19 -40.58
CA ARG A 45 -2.51 3.06 -39.90
C ARG A 45 -3.47 2.38 -38.93
N MET A 46 -4.19 3.15 -38.11
CA MET A 46 -5.19 2.62 -37.19
C MET A 46 -6.26 1.82 -37.93
N GLN A 47 -6.74 2.34 -39.06
CA GLN A 47 -7.73 1.64 -39.86
C GLN A 47 -7.20 0.33 -40.45
N ALA A 48 -5.95 0.33 -40.95
CA ALA A 48 -5.31 -0.89 -41.46
C ALA A 48 -5.11 -1.95 -40.38
N ASN A 49 -4.67 -1.54 -39.19
CA ASN A 49 -4.47 -2.44 -38.05
C ASN A 49 -5.81 -3.00 -37.54
N ALA A 50 -6.84 -2.16 -37.41
CA ALA A 50 -8.17 -2.60 -36.99
C ALA A 50 -8.80 -3.57 -37.99
N ASP A 51 -8.65 -3.30 -39.30
CA ASP A 51 -9.13 -4.20 -40.35
C ASP A 51 -8.35 -5.53 -40.37
N GLN A 52 -7.08 -5.54 -39.97
CA GLN A 52 -6.29 -6.77 -39.85
C GLN A 52 -6.72 -7.60 -38.64
N VAL A 53 -6.89 -6.98 -37.46
CA VAL A 53 -7.40 -7.66 -36.26
C VAL A 53 -8.77 -8.28 -36.52
N GLU A 54 -9.66 -7.57 -37.21
CA GLU A 54 -10.98 -8.09 -37.60
C GLU A 54 -10.86 -9.32 -38.52
N ARG A 55 -9.92 -9.32 -39.46
CA ARG A 55 -9.66 -10.49 -40.32
C ARG A 55 -9.14 -11.67 -39.51
N ASP A 56 -8.21 -11.43 -38.60
CA ASP A 56 -7.58 -12.46 -37.77
C ASP A 56 -8.62 -13.12 -36.83
N ILE A 57 -9.55 -12.33 -36.29
CA ILE A 57 -10.71 -12.84 -35.53
C ILE A 57 -11.58 -13.74 -36.41
N LEU A 58 -12.00 -13.27 -37.59
CA LEU A 58 -12.89 -14.04 -38.46
C LEU A 58 -12.25 -15.34 -38.97
N GLU A 59 -10.96 -15.31 -39.28
CA GLU A 59 -10.20 -16.49 -39.69
C GLU A 59 -10.05 -17.48 -38.54
N THR A 60 -9.76 -16.98 -37.33
CA THR A 60 -9.70 -17.78 -36.10
C THR A 60 -11.03 -18.46 -35.81
N GLN A 61 -12.14 -17.70 -35.82
CA GLN A 61 -13.49 -18.23 -35.61
C GLN A 61 -13.80 -19.38 -36.58
N LYS A 62 -13.51 -19.17 -37.86
CA LYS A 62 -13.76 -20.18 -38.89
C LYS A 62 -12.94 -21.46 -38.66
N LYS A 63 -11.64 -21.33 -38.36
CA LYS A 63 -10.74 -22.47 -38.13
C LYS A 63 -11.06 -23.20 -36.83
N LEU A 64 -11.41 -22.48 -35.76
CA LEU A 64 -11.89 -23.06 -34.51
C LEU A 64 -13.19 -23.83 -34.70
N GLN A 65 -14.12 -23.30 -35.49
CA GLN A 65 -15.37 -23.99 -35.81
C GLN A 65 -15.14 -25.26 -36.63
N GLN A 66 -14.21 -25.23 -37.59
CA GLN A 66 -13.82 -26.41 -38.36
C GLN A 66 -13.19 -27.49 -37.48
N ASP A 67 -12.25 -27.11 -36.61
CA ASP A 67 -11.62 -28.07 -35.69
C ASP A 67 -12.60 -28.53 -34.60
N ARG A 68 -13.61 -27.74 -34.22
CA ARG A 68 -14.73 -28.20 -33.38
C ARG A 68 -15.55 -29.28 -34.08
N GLN A 69 -15.89 -29.10 -35.36
CA GLN A 69 -16.58 -30.12 -36.15
C GLN A 69 -15.73 -31.37 -36.36
N HIS A 70 -14.41 -31.23 -36.58
CA HIS A 70 -13.50 -32.37 -36.65
C HIS A 70 -13.38 -33.08 -35.30
N SER A 71 -13.35 -32.36 -34.18
CA SER A 71 -13.38 -32.94 -32.84
C SER A 71 -14.65 -33.75 -32.59
N GLU A 72 -15.82 -33.22 -33.00
CA GLU A 72 -17.11 -33.92 -32.87
C GLU A 72 -17.18 -35.16 -33.76
N GLN A 73 -16.45 -35.17 -34.87
CA GLN A 73 -16.34 -36.30 -35.79
C GLN A 73 -15.16 -37.24 -35.47
N ASN A 74 -14.49 -37.07 -34.32
CA ASN A 74 -13.30 -37.83 -33.89
C ASN A 74 -12.13 -37.80 -34.90
N GLN A 75 -11.96 -36.69 -35.61
CA GLN A 75 -10.84 -36.45 -36.53
C GLN A 75 -9.77 -35.58 -35.86
N ALA A 76 -8.53 -35.70 -36.34
CA ALA A 76 -7.39 -34.97 -35.79
C ALA A 76 -7.52 -33.45 -36.03
N LEU A 77 -7.24 -32.66 -34.99
CA LEU A 77 -7.30 -31.20 -35.04
C LEU A 77 -6.08 -30.64 -35.78
N GLN A 78 -6.29 -29.86 -36.84
CA GLN A 78 -5.21 -29.48 -37.76
C GLN A 78 -4.74 -28.04 -37.60
N HIS A 79 -5.59 -27.13 -37.10
CA HIS A 79 -5.36 -25.69 -37.16
C HIS A 79 -4.81 -25.07 -35.86
N ARG A 80 -4.43 -25.89 -34.88
CA ARG A 80 -3.95 -25.43 -33.55
C ARG A 80 -2.82 -24.39 -33.64
N GLN A 81 -1.78 -24.67 -34.41
CA GLN A 81 -0.63 -23.76 -34.50
C GLN A 81 -0.94 -22.47 -35.27
N GLU A 82 -1.81 -22.55 -36.27
CA GLU A 82 -2.21 -21.38 -37.08
C GLU A 82 -3.11 -20.44 -36.28
N VAL A 83 -4.12 -20.98 -35.59
CA VAL A 83 -5.02 -20.19 -34.75
C VAL A 83 -4.24 -19.51 -33.61
N GLY A 84 -3.32 -20.24 -32.97
CA GLY A 84 -2.47 -19.67 -31.94
C GLY A 84 -1.57 -18.52 -32.44
N ARG A 85 -1.12 -18.58 -33.71
CA ARG A 85 -0.34 -17.50 -34.34
C ARG A 85 -1.21 -16.28 -34.64
N SER A 86 -2.36 -16.47 -35.29
CA SER A 86 -3.30 -15.38 -35.63
C SER A 86 -3.81 -14.64 -34.39
N LEU A 87 -4.12 -15.35 -33.29
CA LEU A 87 -4.52 -14.72 -32.04
C LEU A 87 -3.40 -13.87 -31.41
N LYS A 88 -2.16 -14.34 -31.50
CA LYS A 88 -1.00 -13.59 -31.00
C LYS A 88 -0.72 -12.34 -31.81
N GLU A 89 -0.85 -12.43 -33.14
CA GLU A 89 -0.72 -11.28 -34.05
C GLU A 89 -1.82 -10.24 -33.80
N ALA A 90 -3.07 -10.68 -33.62
CA ALA A 90 -4.19 -9.82 -33.26
C ALA A 90 -3.99 -9.10 -31.90
N GLU A 91 -3.41 -9.77 -30.90
CA GLU A 91 -3.10 -9.17 -29.60
C GLU A 91 -2.03 -8.06 -29.71
N VAL A 92 -1.01 -8.26 -30.54
CA VAL A 92 0.04 -7.26 -30.79
C VAL A 92 -0.55 -6.04 -31.48
N LEU A 93 -1.34 -6.24 -32.55
CA LEU A 93 -1.98 -5.16 -33.29
C LEU A 93 -3.00 -4.37 -32.44
N LEU A 94 -3.69 -5.03 -31.50
CA LEU A 94 -4.56 -4.37 -30.53
C LEU A 94 -3.79 -3.41 -29.60
N LYS A 95 -2.59 -3.80 -29.14
CA LYS A 95 -1.74 -2.92 -28.32
C LYS A 95 -1.34 -1.66 -29.10
N ASP A 96 -0.97 -1.83 -30.37
CA ASP A 96 -0.63 -0.70 -31.26
C ASP A 96 -1.84 0.23 -31.50
N LEU A 97 -3.05 -0.34 -31.64
CA LEU A 97 -4.29 0.43 -31.79
C LEU A 97 -4.60 1.30 -30.57
N PHE A 98 -4.42 0.77 -29.36
CA PHE A 98 -4.60 1.55 -28.12
C PHE A 98 -3.60 2.71 -28.02
N LEU A 99 -2.33 2.50 -28.38
CA LEU A 99 -1.32 3.56 -28.41
C LEU A 99 -1.65 4.65 -29.45
N ASP A 100 -2.20 4.23 -30.59
CA ASP A 100 -2.54 5.15 -31.68
C ASP A 100 -3.80 5.97 -31.40
N VAL A 101 -4.81 5.41 -30.70
CA VAL A 101 -5.99 6.19 -30.29
C VAL A 101 -5.64 7.23 -29.23
N ASP A 102 -4.75 6.91 -28.28
CA ASP A 102 -4.21 7.89 -27.32
C ASP A 102 -3.45 9.03 -28.02
N LYS A 103 -2.75 8.72 -29.12
CA LYS A 103 -2.10 9.74 -29.95
C LYS A 103 -3.14 10.57 -30.72
N ALA A 104 -4.21 9.96 -31.22
CA ALA A 104 -5.31 10.67 -31.90
C ALA A 104 -6.10 11.59 -30.95
N GLN A 105 -6.29 11.19 -29.69
CA GLN A 105 -6.90 12.02 -28.64
C GLN A 105 -6.04 13.26 -28.34
N ARG A 106 -4.72 13.09 -28.20
CA ARG A 106 -3.78 14.20 -28.00
C ARG A 106 -3.75 15.19 -29.16
N LEU A 107 -3.95 14.69 -30.39
CA LEU A 107 -4.09 15.50 -31.60
C LEU A 107 -5.51 16.08 -31.80
N LYS A 108 -6.41 15.89 -30.83
CA LYS A 108 -7.81 16.39 -30.81
C LYS A 108 -8.63 15.93 -32.02
N HIS A 109 -8.49 14.67 -32.42
CA HIS A 109 -9.31 14.12 -33.49
C HIS A 109 -10.80 14.10 -33.07
N PRO A 110 -11.73 14.61 -33.90
CA PRO A 110 -13.13 14.80 -33.50
C PRO A 110 -13.90 13.51 -33.21
N GLN A 111 -13.35 12.35 -33.59
CA GLN A 111 -13.97 11.03 -33.39
C GLN A 111 -13.11 10.09 -32.54
N ALA A 112 -12.11 10.61 -31.80
CA ALA A 112 -11.19 9.77 -31.05
C ALA A 112 -11.88 8.89 -29.99
N GLU A 113 -12.95 9.38 -29.36
CA GLU A 113 -13.72 8.64 -28.35
C GLU A 113 -14.49 7.45 -28.96
N GLU A 114 -15.10 7.64 -30.13
CA GLU A 114 -15.78 6.54 -30.85
C GLU A 114 -14.78 5.47 -31.32
N ILE A 115 -13.60 5.92 -31.78
CA ILE A 115 -12.51 5.03 -32.19
C ILE A 115 -12.01 4.19 -31.00
N GLU A 116 -11.90 4.79 -29.82
CA GLU A 116 -11.50 4.08 -28.60
C GLU A 116 -12.52 3.01 -28.21
N LYS A 117 -13.81 3.33 -28.34
CA LYS A 117 -14.89 2.38 -28.07
C LYS A 117 -14.88 1.19 -29.04
N ASP A 118 -14.64 1.44 -30.33
CA ASP A 118 -14.51 0.38 -31.33
C ASP A 118 -13.29 -0.53 -31.06
N ILE A 119 -12.16 0.03 -30.62
CA ILE A 119 -10.96 -0.75 -30.27
C ILE A 119 -11.22 -1.61 -29.01
N LYS A 120 -11.96 -1.10 -28.02
CA LYS A 120 -12.38 -1.89 -26.85
C LYS A 120 -13.26 -3.07 -27.25
N GLN A 121 -14.18 -2.89 -28.20
CA GLN A 121 -15.00 -3.99 -28.73
C GLN A 121 -14.17 -5.04 -29.48
N LEU A 122 -13.16 -4.62 -30.25
CA LEU A 122 -12.22 -5.56 -30.89
C LEU A 122 -11.44 -6.36 -29.85
N HIS A 123 -11.00 -5.72 -28.77
CA HIS A 123 -10.27 -6.37 -27.68
C HIS A 123 -11.11 -7.44 -26.97
N GLU A 124 -12.37 -7.14 -26.67
CA GLU A 124 -13.29 -8.09 -26.05
C GLU A 124 -13.50 -9.33 -26.94
N ARG A 125 -13.64 -9.13 -28.26
CA ARG A 125 -13.78 -10.22 -29.23
C ARG A 125 -12.54 -11.10 -29.34
N VAL A 126 -11.33 -10.54 -29.40
CA VAL A 126 -10.08 -11.34 -29.39
C VAL A 126 -9.96 -12.14 -28.09
N THR A 127 -10.37 -11.56 -26.97
CA THR A 127 -10.35 -12.24 -25.67
C THR A 127 -11.31 -13.44 -25.65
N GLN A 128 -12.48 -13.30 -26.26
CA GLN A 128 -13.44 -14.39 -26.43
C GLN A 128 -12.87 -15.52 -27.31
N GLU A 129 -12.24 -15.20 -28.44
CA GLU A 129 -11.61 -16.21 -29.30
C GLU A 129 -10.47 -16.96 -28.61
N CYS A 130 -9.67 -16.27 -27.81
CA CYS A 130 -8.64 -16.89 -26.97
C CYS A 130 -9.25 -17.88 -25.96
N ALA A 131 -10.43 -17.60 -25.42
CA ALA A 131 -11.14 -18.53 -24.54
C ALA A 131 -11.61 -19.78 -25.30
N GLU A 132 -12.15 -19.61 -26.51
CA GLU A 132 -12.57 -20.73 -27.36
C GLU A 132 -11.40 -21.61 -27.81
N TYR A 133 -10.26 -21.01 -28.15
CA TYR A 133 -9.02 -21.73 -28.50
C TYR A 133 -8.54 -22.63 -27.35
N ARG A 134 -8.48 -22.12 -26.12
CA ARG A 134 -8.08 -22.91 -24.94
C ARG A 134 -9.07 -24.04 -24.66
N ALA A 135 -10.37 -23.77 -24.80
CA ALA A 135 -11.41 -24.76 -24.60
C ALA A 135 -11.31 -25.94 -25.59
N LEU A 136 -10.85 -25.69 -26.82
CA LEU A 136 -10.75 -26.70 -27.87
C LEU A 136 -9.44 -27.51 -27.83
N TYR A 137 -8.29 -26.85 -27.71
CA TYR A 137 -6.99 -27.48 -27.95
C TYR A 137 -6.21 -27.87 -26.69
N GLU A 138 -6.55 -27.37 -25.51
CA GLU A 138 -5.83 -27.67 -24.26
C GLU A 138 -6.48 -28.82 -23.45
N LYS A 139 -7.50 -29.49 -24.00
CA LYS A 139 -8.37 -30.42 -23.26
C LYS A 139 -7.98 -31.91 -23.24
N MET A 140 -6.85 -32.36 -23.80
CA MET A 140 -6.49 -33.79 -23.84
C MET A 140 -5.03 -34.07 -23.46
N VAL A 141 -4.83 -34.88 -22.40
CA VAL A 141 -4.16 -36.20 -22.37
C VAL A 141 -4.06 -36.67 -20.90
N LEU A 142 -4.62 -37.84 -20.58
CA LEU A 142 -4.06 -38.96 -19.80
C LEU A 142 -5.08 -40.16 -19.78
N PRO A 143 -4.64 -41.42 -19.58
CA PRO A 143 -5.22 -42.65 -20.14
C PRO A 143 -6.37 -43.29 -19.34
N PRO A 144 -7.10 -44.25 -19.96
CA PRO A 144 -8.31 -44.86 -19.42
C PRO A 144 -7.97 -46.11 -18.60
N ASP A 145 -7.73 -45.95 -17.30
CA ASP A 145 -8.20 -46.96 -16.35
C ASP A 145 -8.40 -46.32 -14.97
N VAL A 146 -9.44 -46.79 -14.26
CA VAL A 146 -9.99 -46.30 -12.98
C VAL A 146 -11.02 -45.15 -13.08
N GLY A 147 -12.27 -45.53 -13.38
CA GLY A 147 -13.49 -44.77 -13.05
C GLY A 147 -14.13 -45.17 -11.70
N PRO A 148 -15.37 -44.72 -11.38
CA PRO A 148 -15.70 -43.77 -10.29
C PRO A 148 -16.62 -44.36 -9.17
N ARG A 149 -16.88 -43.63 -8.06
CA ARG A 149 -17.83 -44.12 -7.03
C ARG A 149 -18.69 -43.13 -6.22
N VAL A 150 -18.74 -41.83 -6.52
CA VAL A 150 -19.59 -40.88 -5.75
C VAL A 150 -20.37 -39.95 -6.67
N ASP A 151 -21.68 -39.85 -6.45
CA ASP A 151 -22.62 -39.01 -7.21
C ASP A 151 -22.68 -37.59 -6.60
N TRP A 152 -21.72 -36.76 -7.01
CA TRP A 152 -21.42 -35.45 -6.42
C TRP A 152 -22.50 -34.38 -6.64
N ALA A 153 -23.29 -34.50 -7.71
CA ALA A 153 -24.33 -33.52 -8.05
C ALA A 153 -25.43 -33.48 -6.97
N ARG A 154 -25.85 -34.65 -6.51
CA ARG A 154 -26.88 -34.78 -5.47
C ARG A 154 -26.39 -34.33 -4.09
N VAL A 155 -25.10 -34.56 -3.79
CA VAL A 155 -24.46 -34.13 -2.54
C VAL A 155 -24.38 -32.60 -2.49
N LEU A 156 -23.92 -31.96 -3.57
CA LEU A 156 -23.81 -30.50 -3.65
C LEU A 156 -25.17 -29.80 -3.56
N GLU A 157 -26.19 -30.30 -4.24
CA GLU A 157 -27.55 -29.73 -4.18
C GLU A 157 -28.16 -29.83 -2.77
N GLN A 158 -27.91 -30.95 -2.07
CA GLN A 158 -28.35 -31.12 -0.67
C GLN A 158 -27.61 -30.19 0.30
N LYS A 159 -26.31 -29.98 0.11
CA LYS A 159 -25.51 -29.05 0.94
C LYS A 159 -25.86 -27.59 0.65
N GLN A 160 -26.09 -27.21 -0.60
CA GLN A 160 -26.57 -25.88 -0.99
C GLN A 160 -27.91 -25.56 -0.30
N LYS A 161 -28.82 -26.53 -0.24
CA LYS A 161 -30.11 -26.37 0.43
C LYS A 161 -29.98 -26.22 1.95
N GLN A 162 -29.06 -26.95 2.59
CA GLN A 162 -28.74 -26.79 4.01
C GLN A 162 -28.16 -25.40 4.35
N VAL A 163 -27.34 -24.84 3.45
CA VAL A 163 -26.79 -23.49 3.58
C VAL A 163 -27.87 -22.42 3.38
N CYS A 164 -28.78 -22.60 2.42
CA CYS A 164 -29.83 -21.62 2.13
C CYS A 164 -31.01 -21.64 3.11
N GLU A 165 -31.32 -22.78 3.74
CA GLU A 165 -32.45 -22.91 4.69
C GLU A 165 -32.06 -22.64 6.15
N GLY A 166 -30.76 -22.51 6.46
CA GLY A 166 -30.26 -22.24 7.81
C GLY A 166 -30.55 -20.80 8.26
N GLN A 167 -31.57 -20.60 9.10
CA GLN A 167 -31.74 -19.34 9.83
C GLN A 167 -30.85 -19.37 11.08
N TYR A 168 -30.06 -18.31 11.26
CA TYR A 168 -29.19 -18.12 12.42
C TYR A 168 -30.02 -18.00 13.70
N GLY A 169 -29.71 -18.85 14.69
CA GLY A 169 -30.37 -18.80 16.00
C GLY A 169 -29.94 -17.55 16.80
N PRO A 170 -30.78 -17.03 17.71
CA PRO A 170 -30.50 -15.80 18.46
C PRO A 170 -29.52 -15.97 19.64
N GLY A 171 -28.98 -17.17 19.90
CA GLY A 171 -28.13 -17.47 21.05
C GLY A 171 -26.76 -18.09 20.69
N MET A 172 -25.74 -17.82 21.51
CA MET A 172 -24.35 -18.20 21.22
C MET A 172 -24.11 -19.72 21.14
N ALA A 173 -24.78 -20.55 21.97
CA ALA A 173 -24.60 -22.00 21.89
C ALA A 173 -25.16 -22.61 20.58
N GLU A 174 -26.25 -22.04 20.06
CA GLU A 174 -26.85 -22.42 18.78
C GLU A 174 -26.01 -21.88 17.62
N LEU A 175 -25.45 -20.67 17.76
CA LEU A 175 -24.53 -20.08 16.79
C LEU A 175 -23.17 -20.81 16.75
N GLU A 176 -22.63 -21.23 17.89
CA GLU A 176 -21.42 -22.08 18.01
C GLU A 176 -21.64 -23.45 17.38
N GLN A 177 -22.79 -24.08 17.63
CA GLN A 177 -23.15 -25.34 16.99
C GLN A 177 -23.31 -25.15 15.47
N GLN A 178 -23.95 -24.07 15.04
CA GLN A 178 -24.13 -23.73 13.62
C GLN A 178 -22.80 -23.38 12.93
N ILE A 179 -21.87 -22.71 13.63
CA ILE A 179 -20.50 -22.41 13.15
C ILE A 179 -19.65 -23.68 13.11
N ALA A 180 -19.79 -24.59 14.07
CA ALA A 180 -19.13 -25.89 14.04
C ALA A 180 -19.67 -26.74 12.89
N GLU A 181 -20.99 -26.76 12.68
CA GLU A 181 -21.63 -27.38 11.51
C GLU A 181 -21.14 -26.74 10.20
N HIS A 182 -21.01 -25.41 10.14
CA HIS A 182 -20.48 -24.67 9.00
C HIS A 182 -18.98 -24.93 8.77
N ASN A 183 -18.19 -25.12 9.82
CA ASN A 183 -16.76 -25.43 9.77
C ASN A 183 -16.49 -26.88 9.36
N ILE A 184 -17.35 -27.82 9.79
CA ILE A 184 -17.36 -29.20 9.31
C ILE A 184 -17.78 -29.21 7.84
N LEU A 185 -18.82 -28.45 7.48
CA LEU A 185 -19.24 -28.23 6.09
C LEU A 185 -18.10 -27.64 5.25
N GLN A 186 -17.32 -26.70 5.80
CA GLN A 186 -16.17 -26.09 5.13
C GLN A 186 -15.05 -27.10 4.88
N LYS A 187 -14.71 -27.93 5.87
CA LYS A 187 -13.75 -29.03 5.69
C LYS A 187 -14.26 -30.09 4.70
N GLU A 188 -15.56 -30.38 4.69
CA GLU A 188 -16.21 -31.26 3.71
C GLU A 188 -16.16 -30.65 2.30
N ILE A 189 -16.49 -29.36 2.13
CA ILE A 189 -16.43 -28.64 0.85
C ILE A 189 -15.00 -28.52 0.33
N GLU A 190 -14.00 -28.29 1.19
CA GLU A 190 -12.58 -28.27 0.81
C GLU A 190 -12.07 -29.66 0.41
N ALA A 191 -12.46 -30.70 1.16
CA ALA A 191 -12.16 -32.09 0.80
C ALA A 191 -12.85 -32.52 -0.51
N TYR A 192 -14.10 -32.09 -0.72
CA TYR A 192 -14.82 -32.30 -1.98
C TYR A 192 -14.23 -31.45 -3.11
N GLY A 193 -13.72 -30.25 -2.85
CA GLY A 193 -13.00 -29.42 -3.84
C GLY A 193 -11.66 -30.03 -4.27
N GLN A 194 -11.04 -30.83 -3.40
CA GLN A 194 -9.87 -31.64 -3.69
C GLN A 194 -10.24 -32.92 -4.46
N GLN A 195 -11.36 -33.58 -4.10
CA GLN A 195 -11.91 -34.76 -4.79
C GLN A 195 -12.53 -34.43 -6.17
N LEU A 196 -13.18 -33.28 -6.33
CA LEU A 196 -13.72 -32.73 -7.59
C LEU A 196 -12.59 -32.34 -8.55
N ARG A 197 -11.47 -31.86 -8.00
CA ARG A 197 -10.22 -31.65 -8.76
C ARG A 197 -9.62 -32.96 -9.25
N SER A 198 -9.83 -34.07 -8.52
CA SER A 198 -9.25 -35.37 -8.85
C SER A 198 -10.16 -36.36 -9.59
N LEU A 199 -11.50 -36.19 -9.64
CA LEU A 199 -12.41 -37.27 -10.08
C LEU A 199 -13.43 -37.00 -11.19
N ILE A 200 -13.58 -35.82 -11.81
CA ILE A 200 -14.70 -35.64 -12.78
C ILE A 200 -14.29 -35.02 -14.11
N GLY A 201 -14.66 -35.72 -15.19
CA GLY A 201 -14.52 -35.31 -16.58
C GLY A 201 -15.36 -34.08 -16.97
N PRO A 202 -15.22 -33.60 -18.22
CA PRO A 202 -15.33 -32.16 -18.49
C PRO A 202 -16.71 -31.55 -18.71
N GLN A 203 -17.81 -32.30 -18.58
CA GLN A 203 -19.17 -31.78 -18.80
C GLN A 203 -19.87 -31.36 -17.49
N ASP A 204 -19.73 -32.10 -16.39
CA ASP A 204 -20.33 -31.72 -15.09
C ASP A 204 -19.47 -30.75 -14.27
N ALA A 205 -18.18 -30.66 -14.60
CA ALA A 205 -17.22 -29.86 -13.86
C ALA A 205 -17.36 -28.33 -14.07
N ALA A 206 -18.06 -27.85 -15.11
CA ALA A 206 -18.23 -26.41 -15.36
C ALA A 206 -19.32 -25.81 -14.47
N THR A 207 -20.46 -26.49 -14.37
CA THR A 207 -21.58 -26.09 -13.49
C THR A 207 -21.16 -26.15 -12.02
N ILE A 208 -20.47 -27.22 -11.63
CA ILE A 208 -19.96 -27.41 -10.25
C ILE A 208 -18.83 -26.42 -9.91
N ARG A 209 -17.94 -26.09 -10.87
CA ARG A 209 -16.92 -25.04 -10.66
C ARG A 209 -17.52 -23.64 -10.61
N SER A 210 -18.61 -23.39 -11.32
CA SER A 210 -19.35 -22.11 -11.21
C SER A 210 -19.94 -21.96 -9.82
N GLN A 211 -20.68 -22.96 -9.34
CA GLN A 211 -21.29 -22.96 -8.01
C GLN A 211 -20.24 -22.85 -6.88
N TYR A 212 -19.08 -23.52 -7.03
CA TYR A 212 -17.95 -23.39 -6.11
C TYR A 212 -17.31 -21.99 -6.13
N ARG A 213 -17.23 -21.36 -7.30
CA ARG A 213 -16.70 -19.99 -7.45
C ARG A 213 -17.65 -18.95 -6.87
N ASP A 214 -18.95 -19.14 -7.02
CA ASP A 214 -19.99 -18.28 -6.43
C ASP A 214 -19.97 -18.39 -4.89
N LEU A 215 -19.69 -19.58 -4.35
CA LEU A 215 -19.46 -19.82 -2.91
C LEU A 215 -18.18 -19.15 -2.39
N LEU A 216 -17.10 -19.17 -3.18
CA LEU A 216 -15.84 -18.46 -2.87
C LEU A 216 -15.98 -16.94 -2.96
N HIS A 217 -16.83 -16.45 -3.87
CA HIS A 217 -17.12 -15.02 -4.02
C HIS A 217 -17.97 -14.49 -2.86
N PHE A 218 -18.97 -15.28 -2.41
CA PHE A 218 -19.74 -15.01 -1.19
C PHE A 218 -18.81 -14.94 0.04
N LYS A 219 -17.88 -15.90 0.17
CA LYS A 219 -16.84 -15.97 1.21
C LYS A 219 -15.94 -14.72 1.32
N GLN A 220 -15.53 -14.11 0.21
CA GLN A 220 -14.63 -12.95 0.23
C GLN A 220 -15.36 -11.62 0.46
N HIS A 221 -16.61 -11.51 0.02
CA HIS A 221 -17.36 -10.26 0.10
C HIS A 221 -18.22 -10.13 1.37
N GLU A 222 -18.66 -11.22 2.00
CA GLU A 222 -19.44 -11.12 3.25
C GLU A 222 -18.59 -10.78 4.47
N LEU A 223 -17.32 -11.21 4.53
CA LEU A 223 -16.44 -10.92 5.68
C LEU A 223 -16.05 -9.44 5.73
N LEU A 224 -15.80 -8.84 4.57
CA LEU A 224 -15.61 -7.38 4.39
C LEU A 224 -16.92 -6.59 4.64
N SER A 225 -18.07 -7.17 4.26
CA SER A 225 -19.39 -6.59 4.53
C SER A 225 -19.73 -6.63 6.02
N GLN A 226 -19.33 -7.69 6.74
CA GLN A 226 -19.51 -7.80 8.19
C GLN A 226 -18.55 -6.90 8.96
N GLU A 227 -17.30 -6.72 8.52
CA GLU A 227 -16.39 -5.69 9.07
C GLU A 227 -16.99 -4.29 8.95
N GLN A 228 -17.58 -3.96 7.79
CA GLN A 228 -18.30 -2.69 7.60
C GLN A 228 -19.53 -2.55 8.50
N CYS A 229 -20.25 -3.64 8.76
CA CYS A 229 -21.41 -3.67 9.65
C CYS A 229 -21.01 -3.48 11.13
N VAL A 230 -19.94 -4.13 11.58
CA VAL A 230 -19.38 -3.99 12.94
C VAL A 230 -18.91 -2.56 13.18
N ASN A 231 -18.17 -1.97 12.22
CA ASN A 231 -17.73 -0.58 12.31
C ASN A 231 -18.91 0.41 12.35
N GLN A 232 -19.96 0.18 11.56
CA GLN A 232 -21.18 0.99 11.61
C GLN A 232 -21.91 0.88 12.95
N LEU A 233 -21.97 -0.32 13.54
CA LEU A 233 -22.57 -0.53 14.86
C LEU A 233 -21.77 0.15 15.98
N GLU A 234 -20.44 0.20 15.87
CA GLU A 234 -19.60 0.99 16.77
C GLU A 234 -19.87 2.48 16.63
N ASP A 235 -19.87 3.02 15.40
CA ASP A 235 -20.13 4.43 15.10
C ASP A 235 -21.53 4.87 15.58
N ASP A 236 -22.54 4.02 15.36
CA ASP A 236 -23.91 4.30 15.77
C ASP A 236 -24.08 4.21 17.29
N GLY A 237 -23.39 3.28 17.95
CA GLY A 237 -23.39 3.18 19.40
C GLY A 237 -22.70 4.37 20.06
N GLU A 238 -21.55 4.82 19.54
CA GLU A 238 -20.85 6.02 20.06
C GLU A 238 -21.71 7.27 19.86
N ARG A 239 -22.34 7.41 18.70
CA ARG A 239 -23.30 8.49 18.44
C ARG A 239 -24.49 8.46 19.39
N MET A 240 -25.04 7.29 19.71
CA MET A 240 -26.15 7.16 20.67
C MET A 240 -25.71 7.49 22.11
N VAL A 241 -24.47 7.18 22.47
CA VAL A 241 -23.87 7.57 23.75
C VAL A 241 -23.68 9.09 23.83
N GLU A 242 -23.15 9.72 22.78
CA GLU A 242 -22.96 11.17 22.68
C GLU A 242 -24.29 11.95 22.74
N LEU A 243 -25.35 11.38 22.16
CA LEU A 243 -26.70 11.96 22.18
C LEU A 243 -27.43 11.77 23.52
N GLY A 244 -26.82 11.10 24.51
CA GLY A 244 -27.38 10.90 25.84
C GLY A 244 -28.58 9.95 25.86
N HIS A 245 -28.54 8.88 25.04
CA HIS A 245 -29.63 7.91 24.94
C HIS A 245 -29.91 7.21 26.30
N PRO A 246 -31.19 7.02 26.70
CA PRO A 246 -31.53 6.48 28.02
C PRO A 246 -31.04 5.04 28.28
N ALA A 247 -30.65 4.31 27.24
CA ALA A 247 -30.05 2.97 27.34
C ALA A 247 -28.51 2.97 27.25
N VAL A 248 -27.84 4.06 27.63
CA VAL A 248 -26.38 4.23 27.47
C VAL A 248 -25.56 3.09 28.09
N GLY A 249 -25.94 2.62 29.29
CA GLY A 249 -25.23 1.53 29.98
C GLY A 249 -25.26 0.20 29.21
N PRO A 250 -26.45 -0.31 28.84
CA PRO A 250 -26.56 -1.48 27.96
C PRO A 250 -25.87 -1.34 26.60
N ILE A 251 -25.94 -0.15 25.98
CA ILE A 251 -25.28 0.14 24.70
C ILE A 251 -23.76 0.03 24.85
N GLN A 252 -23.18 0.67 25.86
CA GLN A 252 -21.74 0.60 26.14
C GLN A 252 -21.28 -0.82 26.46
N ALA A 253 -22.03 -1.57 27.27
CA ALA A 253 -21.71 -2.97 27.58
C ALA A 253 -21.75 -3.87 26.32
N HIS A 254 -22.69 -3.64 25.41
CA HIS A 254 -22.75 -4.35 24.13
C HIS A 254 -21.66 -3.91 23.15
N GLN A 255 -21.26 -2.64 23.16
CA GLN A 255 -20.11 -2.16 22.37
C GLN A 255 -18.79 -2.74 22.87
N GLU A 256 -18.57 -2.81 24.17
CA GLU A 256 -17.37 -3.40 24.76
C GLU A 256 -17.30 -4.91 24.50
N ALA A 257 -18.44 -5.61 24.60
CA ALA A 257 -18.52 -7.02 24.22
C ALA A 257 -18.24 -7.22 22.72
N LEU A 258 -18.84 -6.41 21.84
CA LEU A 258 -18.60 -6.46 20.39
C LEU A 258 -17.13 -6.22 20.04
N LYS A 259 -16.49 -5.21 20.66
CA LYS A 259 -15.06 -4.90 20.50
C LYS A 259 -14.18 -6.08 20.91
N MET A 260 -14.47 -6.69 22.05
CA MET A 260 -13.74 -7.85 22.57
C MET A 260 -13.88 -9.08 21.67
N GLU A 261 -15.11 -9.40 21.25
CA GLU A 261 -15.41 -10.54 20.38
C GLU A 261 -14.81 -10.36 18.98
N TRP A 262 -14.86 -9.15 18.42
CA TRP A 262 -14.23 -8.83 17.13
C TRP A 262 -12.70 -8.90 17.20
N GLN A 263 -12.09 -8.43 18.30
CA GLN A 263 -10.65 -8.54 18.51
C GLN A 263 -10.20 -10.01 18.63
N ASN A 264 -10.99 -10.85 19.31
CA ASN A 264 -10.76 -12.30 19.39
C ASN A 264 -10.86 -12.97 18.00
N PHE A 265 -11.81 -12.55 17.17
CA PHE A 265 -11.94 -13.01 15.78
C PHE A 265 -10.72 -12.64 14.92
N LEU A 266 -10.26 -11.38 14.96
CA LEU A 266 -9.07 -10.93 14.23
C LEU A 266 -7.81 -11.68 14.68
N ASN A 267 -7.69 -11.95 15.98
CA ASN A 267 -6.59 -12.72 16.54
C ASN A 267 -6.57 -14.16 16.00
N LEU A 268 -7.73 -14.79 15.78
CA LEU A 268 -7.83 -16.11 15.14
C LEU A 268 -7.41 -16.08 13.66
N CYS A 269 -7.74 -15.01 12.93
CA CYS A 269 -7.26 -14.81 11.55
C CYS A 269 -5.72 -14.70 11.48
N ILE A 270 -5.11 -13.97 12.42
CA ILE A 270 -3.63 -13.87 12.53
C ILE A 270 -3.02 -15.23 12.87
N CYS A 271 -3.63 -16.00 13.76
CA CYS A 271 -3.20 -17.36 14.08
C CYS A 271 -3.23 -18.26 12.84
N GLN A 272 -4.27 -18.14 12.01
CA GLN A 272 -4.39 -18.87 10.75
C GLN A 272 -3.26 -18.50 9.77
N GLU A 273 -2.96 -17.21 9.57
CA GLU A 273 -1.86 -16.77 8.70
C GLU A 273 -0.50 -17.28 9.19
N SER A 274 -0.26 -17.26 10.51
CA SER A 274 0.98 -17.78 11.09
C SER A 274 1.16 -19.29 10.87
N HIS A 275 0.08 -20.05 10.70
CA HIS A 275 0.13 -21.50 10.43
C HIS A 275 0.21 -21.84 8.94
N LEU A 276 0.07 -20.89 8.02
CA LEU A 276 0.00 -21.08 6.56
C LEU A 276 1.34 -20.87 5.82
N GLN A 277 2.48 -21.22 6.42
CA GLN A 277 3.76 -21.10 5.71
C GLN A 277 3.94 -22.19 4.62
N HIS A 278 4.16 -21.76 3.38
CA HIS A 278 4.15 -22.56 2.14
C HIS A 278 5.39 -23.47 1.92
N PHE A 279 6.02 -23.98 2.98
CA PHE A 279 7.28 -24.75 2.88
C PHE A 279 7.13 -26.05 2.05
N GLN A 280 5.98 -26.72 2.13
CA GLN A 280 5.77 -28.04 1.51
C GLN A 280 5.76 -27.97 -0.03
N GLU A 281 5.08 -26.98 -0.61
CA GLU A 281 4.91 -26.84 -2.07
C GLU A 281 6.22 -26.50 -2.77
N GLU A 282 7.02 -25.59 -2.19
CA GLU A 282 8.34 -25.24 -2.70
C GLU A 282 9.32 -26.41 -2.60
N ALA A 283 9.29 -27.17 -1.50
CA ALA A 283 10.10 -28.37 -1.33
C ALA A 283 9.75 -29.47 -2.36
N ASP A 284 8.47 -29.67 -2.67
CA ASP A 284 8.01 -30.61 -3.70
C ASP A 284 8.44 -30.18 -5.11
N SER A 285 8.31 -28.89 -5.42
CA SER A 285 8.73 -28.31 -6.71
C SER A 285 10.24 -28.46 -6.96
N VAL A 286 11.05 -28.14 -5.94
CA VAL A 286 12.51 -28.31 -6.01
C VAL A 286 12.89 -29.78 -6.12
N SER A 287 12.26 -30.66 -5.35
CA SER A 287 12.49 -32.11 -5.43
C SER A 287 12.23 -32.65 -6.83
N GLN A 288 11.12 -32.24 -7.47
CA GLN A 288 10.82 -32.63 -8.85
C GLN A 288 11.85 -32.07 -9.85
N THR A 289 12.36 -30.87 -9.62
CA THR A 289 13.37 -30.24 -10.48
C THR A 289 14.71 -30.99 -10.38
N LEU A 290 15.15 -31.33 -9.17
CA LEU A 290 16.36 -32.12 -8.93
C LEU A 290 16.24 -33.53 -9.54
N ALA A 291 15.07 -34.19 -9.41
CA ALA A 291 14.82 -35.49 -10.02
C ALA A 291 14.89 -35.46 -11.55
N LYS A 292 14.34 -34.40 -12.18
CA LYS A 292 14.43 -34.18 -13.63
C LYS A 292 15.88 -33.99 -14.07
N LEU A 293 16.66 -33.15 -13.38
CA LEU A 293 18.08 -32.93 -13.66
C LEU A 293 18.90 -34.22 -13.51
N HIS A 294 18.62 -35.02 -12.49
CA HIS A 294 19.28 -36.32 -12.29
C HIS A 294 19.00 -37.29 -13.44
N SER A 295 17.75 -37.41 -13.86
CA SER A 295 17.37 -38.29 -14.96
C SER A 295 17.97 -37.85 -16.29
N SER A 296 18.08 -36.55 -16.53
CA SER A 296 18.68 -35.99 -17.74
C SER A 296 20.19 -36.28 -17.81
N LEU A 297 20.89 -36.06 -16.69
CA LEU A 297 22.32 -36.36 -16.57
C LEU A 297 22.62 -37.86 -16.76
N ASP A 298 21.78 -38.75 -16.23
CA ASP A 298 21.99 -40.20 -16.36
C ASP A 298 21.63 -40.74 -17.76
N THR A 299 20.61 -40.19 -18.44
CA THR A 299 20.15 -40.71 -19.75
C THR A 299 20.88 -40.12 -20.95
N GLN A 300 21.29 -38.86 -20.92
CA GLN A 300 21.86 -38.17 -22.08
C GLN A 300 23.40 -38.19 -22.14
N TYR A 301 24.08 -38.47 -21.02
CA TYR A 301 25.55 -38.39 -20.92
C TYR A 301 26.22 -39.70 -20.48
N SER A 302 25.45 -40.78 -20.28
CA SER A 302 26.00 -42.11 -20.02
C SER A 302 26.40 -42.81 -21.33
N PRO A 303 27.50 -43.61 -21.35
CA PRO A 303 27.89 -44.37 -22.54
C PRO A 303 27.00 -45.61 -22.69
N GLY A 304 25.82 -45.43 -23.30
CA GLY A 304 24.92 -46.51 -23.67
C GLY A 304 25.21 -47.02 -25.10
N PRO A 305 25.27 -48.34 -25.34
CA PRO A 305 25.48 -48.89 -26.68
C PRO A 305 24.20 -48.74 -27.51
N GLY A 306 24.13 -47.72 -28.38
CA GLY A 306 23.15 -47.68 -29.47
C GLY A 306 22.42 -46.37 -29.76
N GLY A 307 22.66 -45.28 -29.02
CA GLY A 307 22.09 -43.96 -29.34
C GLY A 307 23.06 -43.09 -30.13
N ALA A 308 22.63 -42.49 -31.24
CA ALA A 308 23.43 -41.53 -31.99
C ALA A 308 23.79 -40.33 -31.08
N PRO A 309 25.08 -40.03 -30.84
CA PRO A 309 25.45 -38.88 -30.02
C PRO A 309 25.03 -37.60 -30.74
N GLY A 310 24.36 -36.68 -30.04
CA GLY A 310 24.26 -35.29 -30.48
C GLY A 310 25.67 -34.73 -30.73
N THR A 311 25.78 -33.75 -31.61
CA THR A 311 27.10 -33.15 -31.87
C THR A 311 27.69 -32.60 -30.57
N PRO A 312 29.02 -32.66 -30.34
CA PRO A 312 29.64 -32.25 -29.07
C PRO A 312 29.23 -30.84 -28.62
N THR A 313 28.95 -29.95 -29.58
CA THR A 313 28.47 -28.59 -29.39
C THR A 313 27.04 -28.53 -28.84
N GLU A 314 26.14 -29.41 -29.29
CA GLU A 314 24.76 -29.50 -28.78
C GLU A 314 24.74 -30.05 -27.36
N LEU A 315 25.58 -31.05 -27.05
CA LEU A 315 25.72 -31.59 -25.69
C LEU A 315 26.29 -30.56 -24.71
N LEU A 316 27.19 -29.68 -25.15
CA LEU A 316 27.70 -28.57 -24.33
C LEU A 316 26.64 -27.48 -24.07
N GLN A 317 25.82 -27.13 -25.07
CA GLN A 317 24.73 -26.16 -24.91
C GLN A 317 23.62 -26.68 -23.99
N GLN A 318 23.33 -27.99 -24.06
CA GLN A 318 22.40 -28.66 -23.17
C GLN A 318 22.91 -28.66 -21.72
N LEU A 319 24.20 -28.93 -21.53
CA LEU A 319 24.87 -28.90 -20.22
C LEU A 319 24.83 -27.49 -19.59
N GLU A 320 25.04 -26.42 -20.38
CA GLU A 320 24.89 -25.03 -19.91
C GLU A 320 23.46 -24.70 -19.46
N ALA A 321 22.44 -25.25 -20.13
CA ALA A 321 21.05 -25.07 -19.72
C ALA A 321 20.74 -25.80 -18.41
N GLU A 322 21.29 -27.00 -18.22
CA GLU A 322 21.19 -27.78 -16.98
C GLU A 322 21.94 -27.10 -15.82
N GLU A 323 23.12 -26.51 -16.05
CA GLU A 323 23.85 -25.70 -15.07
C GLU A 323 23.02 -24.50 -14.59
N LYS A 324 22.33 -23.80 -15.51
CA LYS A 324 21.46 -22.67 -15.16
C LYS A 324 20.24 -23.10 -14.33
N GLN A 325 19.67 -24.28 -14.58
CA GLN A 325 18.57 -24.83 -13.78
C GLN A 325 19.06 -25.30 -12.40
N LEU A 326 20.26 -25.90 -12.33
CA LEU A 326 20.89 -26.31 -11.07
C LEU A 326 21.23 -25.10 -10.18
N ALA A 327 21.71 -23.99 -10.76
CA ALA A 327 21.99 -22.76 -10.02
C ALA A 327 20.71 -22.12 -9.44
N LYS A 328 19.58 -22.22 -10.15
CA LYS A 328 18.27 -21.80 -9.63
C LYS A 328 17.81 -22.70 -8.49
N ALA A 329 17.93 -24.02 -8.67
CA ALA A 329 17.59 -24.99 -7.63
C ALA A 329 18.45 -24.81 -6.37
N GLU A 330 19.74 -24.50 -6.53
CA GLU A 330 20.64 -24.20 -5.41
C GLU A 330 20.19 -23.00 -4.58
N LYS A 331 19.80 -21.91 -5.23
CA LYS A 331 19.27 -20.74 -4.52
C LYS A 331 18.00 -21.11 -3.72
N THR A 332 17.06 -21.82 -4.34
CA THR A 332 15.82 -22.22 -3.68
C THR A 332 16.06 -23.21 -2.53
N VAL A 333 17.00 -24.16 -2.67
CA VAL A 333 17.40 -25.06 -1.57
C VAL A 333 18.03 -24.29 -0.42
N GLY A 334 18.88 -23.28 -0.70
CA GLY A 334 19.45 -22.40 0.31
C GLY A 334 18.40 -21.59 1.07
N ASP A 335 17.43 -21.02 0.35
CA ASP A 335 16.30 -20.31 0.95
C ASP A 335 15.42 -21.26 1.80
N LEU A 336 15.19 -22.49 1.33
CA LEU A 336 14.47 -23.54 2.08
C LEU A 336 15.23 -23.99 3.33
N GLN A 337 16.57 -24.03 3.31
CA GLN A 337 17.39 -24.36 4.49
C GLN A 337 17.35 -23.27 5.57
N LEU A 338 17.22 -22.01 5.18
CA LEU A 338 17.06 -20.90 6.12
C LEU A 338 15.67 -20.95 6.74
N ARG A 339 14.64 -21.09 5.89
CA ARG A 339 13.23 -21.10 6.31
C ARG A 339 12.84 -22.33 7.11
N SER A 340 13.43 -23.50 6.86
CA SER A 340 13.13 -24.72 7.63
C SER A 340 13.41 -24.57 9.13
N ARG A 341 14.27 -23.62 9.52
CA ARG A 341 14.56 -23.27 10.93
C ARG A 341 13.44 -22.46 11.59
N GLU A 342 12.55 -21.88 10.80
CA GLU A 342 11.44 -21.01 11.22
C GLU A 342 10.07 -21.69 11.04
N VAL A 343 10.03 -22.87 10.41
CA VAL A 343 8.80 -23.65 10.21
C VAL A 343 8.37 -24.30 11.53
N ALA A 344 7.12 -24.03 11.95
CA ALA A 344 6.52 -24.66 13.11
C ALA A 344 6.06 -26.11 12.80
N PRO A 345 6.22 -27.08 13.72
CA PRO A 345 5.85 -28.48 13.51
C PRO A 345 4.33 -28.70 13.58
N LEU A 346 3.63 -28.35 12.50
CA LEU A 346 2.17 -28.53 12.36
C LEU A 346 1.69 -29.99 12.56
N PRO A 347 2.42 -31.05 12.13
CA PRO A 347 2.00 -32.44 12.38
C PRO A 347 1.92 -32.79 13.86
N GLN A 348 2.74 -32.17 14.71
CA GLN A 348 2.75 -32.39 16.16
C GLN A 348 1.51 -31.80 16.86
N ARG A 349 0.74 -30.94 16.18
CA ARG A 349 -0.56 -30.44 16.67
C ARG A 349 -1.65 -31.52 16.71
N ARG A 350 -1.50 -32.58 15.92
CA ARG A 350 -2.52 -33.64 15.74
C ARG A 350 -2.18 -34.94 16.47
N ASN A 351 -0.95 -35.05 16.98
CA ASN A 351 -0.44 -36.25 17.63
C ASN A 351 -0.20 -35.94 19.11
N CYS A 352 -0.69 -36.81 20.01
CA CYS A 352 -0.47 -36.66 21.45
C CYS A 352 1.04 -36.79 21.76
N PRO A 353 1.68 -35.77 22.35
CA PRO A 353 3.11 -35.82 22.60
C PRO A 353 3.40 -36.80 23.75
N GLN A 354 4.30 -37.76 23.51
CA GLN A 354 4.76 -38.74 24.51
C GLN A 354 5.68 -38.11 25.58
N GLN A 355 6.07 -36.84 25.42
CA GLN A 355 6.92 -36.05 26.31
C GLN A 355 6.29 -34.65 26.52
N PRO A 356 6.57 -33.95 27.63
CA PRO A 356 6.07 -32.59 27.85
C PRO A 356 6.55 -31.65 26.73
N LEU A 357 5.60 -31.00 26.05
CA LEU A 357 5.87 -30.10 24.92
C LEU A 357 5.59 -28.66 25.32
N HIS A 358 6.51 -27.74 25.04
CA HIS A 358 6.28 -26.32 25.27
C HIS A 358 5.55 -25.69 24.09
N VAL A 359 4.61 -24.79 24.38
CA VAL A 359 3.83 -24.03 23.40
C VAL A 359 3.84 -22.55 23.76
N ASP A 360 3.89 -21.70 22.75
CA ASP A 360 3.89 -20.24 22.91
C ASP A 360 2.50 -19.69 22.51
N SER A 361 2.01 -18.65 23.19
CA SER A 361 0.77 -17.97 22.78
C SER A 361 1.01 -17.04 21.59
N ILE A 362 0.19 -17.13 20.56
CA ILE A 362 0.30 -16.35 19.30
C ILE A 362 -0.39 -14.98 19.45
N CYS A 363 -1.44 -14.92 20.25
CA CYS A 363 -2.26 -13.72 20.45
C CYS A 363 -2.66 -13.55 21.92
N ASP A 364 -3.18 -12.37 22.23
CA ASP A 364 -3.90 -12.14 23.46
C ASP A 364 -5.28 -12.79 23.33
N TRP A 365 -5.73 -13.53 24.35
CA TRP A 365 -7.04 -14.15 24.39
C TRP A 365 -7.63 -13.93 25.78
N ASP A 366 -8.84 -13.38 25.85
CA ASP A 366 -9.57 -13.20 27.09
C ASP A 366 -11.01 -13.67 26.90
N SER A 367 -11.42 -14.67 27.68
CA SER A 367 -12.81 -15.14 27.74
C SER A 367 -13.44 -14.88 29.12
N GLY A 368 -12.85 -14.00 29.93
CA GLY A 368 -13.24 -13.70 31.32
C GLY A 368 -12.80 -14.76 32.34
N GLU A 369 -12.90 -16.05 32.00
CA GLU A 369 -12.43 -17.16 32.84
C GLU A 369 -10.97 -17.55 32.60
N VAL A 370 -10.45 -17.28 31.39
CA VAL A 370 -9.09 -17.65 30.98
C VAL A 370 -8.45 -16.54 30.17
N GLN A 371 -7.26 -16.12 30.59
CA GLN A 371 -6.43 -15.12 29.90
C GLN A 371 -5.12 -15.72 29.41
N LEU A 372 -4.81 -15.44 28.13
CA LEU A 372 -3.53 -15.67 27.49
C LEU A 372 -2.92 -14.33 27.07
N LEU A 373 -1.62 -14.16 27.28
CA LEU A 373 -0.86 -13.03 26.77
C LEU A 373 0.06 -13.51 25.65
N ARG A 374 0.12 -12.73 24.57
CA ARG A 374 0.95 -13.01 23.40
C ARG A 374 2.42 -13.16 23.78
N GLY A 375 3.02 -14.27 23.34
CA GLY A 375 4.44 -14.58 23.56
C GLY A 375 4.73 -15.30 24.87
N GLU A 376 3.74 -15.56 25.73
CA GLU A 376 3.94 -16.36 26.93
C GLU A 376 4.07 -17.86 26.63
N ARG A 377 4.88 -18.53 27.45
CA ARG A 377 5.16 -19.97 27.34
C ARG A 377 4.31 -20.80 28.29
N TYR A 378 3.75 -21.86 27.73
CA TYR A 378 2.96 -22.84 28.45
C TYR A 378 3.46 -24.25 28.18
N THR A 379 3.14 -25.18 29.07
CA THR A 379 3.40 -26.61 28.86
C THR A 379 2.10 -27.29 28.41
N LEU A 380 2.12 -27.93 27.25
CA LEU A 380 0.97 -28.66 26.72
C LEU A 380 0.76 -29.94 27.53
N MET A 381 -0.41 -30.04 28.17
CA MET A 381 -0.78 -31.17 29.02
C MET A 381 -1.70 -32.14 28.28
N ASP A 382 -2.66 -31.61 27.51
CA ASP A 382 -3.61 -32.42 26.74
C ASP A 382 -3.99 -31.69 25.45
N ASN A 383 -3.93 -32.42 24.33
CA ASN A 383 -4.32 -31.99 22.99
C ASN A 383 -5.34 -32.94 22.34
N THR A 384 -6.06 -33.73 23.14
CA THR A 384 -7.06 -34.71 22.67
C THR A 384 -8.22 -34.04 21.94
N ASP A 385 -8.64 -32.84 22.36
CA ASP A 385 -9.62 -32.04 21.65
C ASP A 385 -8.93 -31.15 20.58
N PRO A 386 -9.28 -31.27 19.29
CA PRO A 386 -8.73 -30.44 18.22
C PRO A 386 -9.01 -28.94 18.36
N HIS A 387 -10.02 -28.54 19.16
CA HIS A 387 -10.48 -27.15 19.26
C HIS A 387 -10.01 -26.48 20.54
N THR A 388 -9.90 -27.22 21.65
CA THR A 388 -9.40 -26.71 22.92
C THR A 388 -8.25 -27.56 23.46
N TRP A 389 -7.16 -26.89 23.82
CA TRP A 389 -5.99 -27.54 24.43
C TRP A 389 -5.91 -27.20 25.90
N VAL A 390 -5.41 -28.14 26.68
CA VAL A 390 -5.15 -27.96 28.10
C VAL A 390 -3.67 -27.67 28.27
N VAL A 391 -3.37 -26.49 28.81
CA VAL A 391 -2.00 -26.01 29.00
C VAL A 391 -1.76 -25.61 30.44
N GLN A 392 -0.53 -25.81 30.91
CA GLN A 392 -0.11 -25.45 32.26
C GLN A 392 0.82 -24.23 32.21
N GLY A 393 0.49 -23.20 32.98
CA GLY A 393 1.31 -22.00 33.16
C GLY A 393 2.46 -22.22 34.13
N LEU A 394 3.35 -21.22 34.25
CA LEU A 394 4.54 -21.28 35.09
C LEU A 394 4.23 -21.36 36.60
N ALA A 395 3.05 -20.92 37.04
CA ALA A 395 2.61 -21.04 38.44
C ALA A 395 1.86 -22.36 38.72
N GLY A 396 1.85 -23.30 37.76
CA GLY A 396 1.27 -24.63 37.90
C GLY A 396 -0.24 -24.69 37.64
N GLU A 397 -0.86 -23.57 37.28
CA GLU A 397 -2.27 -23.45 36.93
C GLU A 397 -2.56 -24.07 35.56
N THR A 398 -3.62 -24.87 35.50
CA THR A 398 -4.08 -25.51 34.27
C THR A 398 -5.19 -24.69 33.64
N LYS A 399 -4.98 -24.24 32.41
CA LYS A 399 -5.91 -23.45 31.61
C LYS A 399 -6.36 -24.27 30.40
N ARG A 400 -7.62 -24.13 30.01
CA ARG A 400 -8.17 -24.74 28.80
C ARG A 400 -8.47 -23.63 27.81
N VAL A 401 -7.78 -23.64 26.68
CA VAL A 401 -7.72 -22.51 25.76
C VAL A 401 -7.89 -22.97 24.32
N PRO A 402 -8.37 -22.10 23.41
CA PRO A 402 -8.49 -22.45 22.01
C PRO A 402 -7.15 -22.88 21.43
N ALA A 403 -7.12 -24.07 20.82
CA ALA A 403 -5.91 -24.64 20.22
C ALA A 403 -5.27 -23.67 19.20
N ALA A 404 -6.10 -22.93 18.47
CA ALA A 404 -5.66 -21.95 17.47
C ALA A 404 -4.78 -20.83 18.04
N CYS A 405 -4.95 -20.46 19.32
CA CYS A 405 -4.17 -19.38 19.95
C CYS A 405 -2.74 -19.81 20.35
N LEU A 406 -2.41 -21.09 20.22
CA LEU A 406 -1.14 -21.67 20.65
C LEU A 406 -0.32 -22.16 19.45
N CYS A 407 0.98 -21.89 19.46
CA CYS A 407 1.94 -22.45 18.51
C CYS A 407 2.95 -23.36 19.23
N ILE A 408 3.33 -24.45 18.56
CA ILE A 408 4.51 -25.21 18.94
C ILE A 408 5.71 -24.48 18.32
N PRO A 409 6.72 -24.08 19.10
CA PRO A 409 7.83 -23.28 18.60
C PRO A 409 8.66 -24.05 17.56
N ALA A 410 9.16 -23.33 16.56
CA ALA A 410 10.09 -23.84 15.55
C ALA A 410 11.42 -24.32 16.20
N PRO A 411 12.17 -25.25 15.57
CA PRO A 411 12.00 -25.78 14.21
C PRO A 411 11.27 -27.13 14.12
N ASP A 412 10.59 -27.37 12.99
CA ASP A 412 10.05 -28.68 12.62
C ASP A 412 11.17 -29.67 12.23
N PRO A 413 11.35 -30.79 12.97
CA PRO A 413 12.37 -31.78 12.65
C PRO A 413 12.22 -32.39 11.25
N GLU A 414 10.98 -32.58 10.75
CA GLU A 414 10.73 -33.16 9.43
C GLU A 414 11.09 -32.19 8.30
N ALA A 415 10.71 -30.91 8.42
CA ALA A 415 11.11 -29.85 7.49
C ALA A 415 12.64 -29.71 7.42
N MET A 416 13.32 -29.73 8.57
CA MET A 416 14.79 -29.68 8.65
C MET A 416 15.45 -30.89 7.97
N ALA A 417 14.94 -32.10 8.23
CA ALA A 417 15.43 -33.31 7.60
C ALA A 417 15.19 -33.30 6.08
N ARG A 418 14.06 -32.75 5.63
CA ARG A 418 13.71 -32.64 4.21
C ARG A 418 14.60 -31.65 3.47
N ALA A 419 14.85 -30.47 4.04
CA ALA A 419 15.78 -29.49 3.48
C ALA A 419 17.22 -30.04 3.40
N SER A 420 17.65 -30.80 4.42
CA SER A 420 18.97 -31.44 4.45
C SER A 420 19.11 -32.55 3.38
N ARG A 421 18.04 -33.31 3.11
CA ARG A 421 18.01 -34.29 2.02
C ARG A 421 18.14 -33.62 0.65
N LEU A 422 17.38 -32.56 0.40
CA LEU A 422 17.44 -31.81 -0.87
C LEU A 422 18.81 -31.19 -1.13
N ASP A 423 19.49 -30.68 -0.09
CA ASP A 423 20.86 -30.19 -0.21
C ASP A 423 21.85 -31.32 -0.51
N SER A 424 21.72 -32.48 0.15
CA SER A 424 22.55 -33.64 -0.17
C SER A 424 22.37 -34.12 -1.62
N GLU A 425 21.13 -34.11 -2.14
CA GLU A 425 20.82 -34.41 -3.54
C GLU A 425 21.42 -33.36 -4.50
N LEU A 426 21.36 -32.09 -4.15
CA LEU A 426 21.96 -30.98 -4.90
C LEU A 426 23.49 -31.11 -4.98
N GLN A 427 24.17 -31.40 -3.87
CA GLN A 427 25.63 -31.60 -3.85
C GLN A 427 26.05 -32.80 -4.72
N THR A 428 25.26 -33.87 -4.68
CA THR A 428 25.49 -35.06 -5.51
C THR A 428 25.35 -34.72 -7.00
N LEU A 429 24.34 -33.93 -7.37
CA LEU A 429 24.14 -33.46 -8.75
C LEU A 429 25.28 -32.55 -9.23
N LYS A 430 25.78 -31.65 -8.37
CA LYS A 430 26.94 -30.81 -8.69
C LYS A 430 28.20 -31.64 -8.98
N GLN A 431 28.47 -32.66 -8.17
CA GLN A 431 29.61 -33.56 -8.41
C GLN A 431 29.45 -34.33 -9.73
N LYS A 432 28.26 -34.86 -10.01
CA LYS A 432 27.96 -35.51 -11.30
C LYS A 432 28.19 -34.56 -12.48
N LEU A 433 27.71 -33.32 -12.40
CA LEU A 433 27.85 -32.33 -13.46
C LEU A 433 29.32 -31.96 -13.72
N THR A 434 30.13 -31.73 -12.67
CA THR A 434 31.58 -31.48 -12.83
C THR A 434 32.31 -32.66 -13.49
N THR A 435 31.88 -33.89 -13.20
CA THR A 435 32.43 -35.11 -13.80
C THR A 435 32.11 -35.16 -15.29
N VAL A 436 30.84 -34.97 -15.67
CA VAL A 436 30.39 -34.93 -17.08
C VAL A 436 31.08 -33.81 -17.86
N GLN A 437 31.20 -32.62 -17.26
CA GLN A 437 31.89 -31.47 -17.86
C GLN A 437 33.37 -31.75 -18.13
N SER A 438 34.05 -32.45 -17.21
CA SER A 438 35.46 -32.86 -17.38
C SER A 438 35.64 -33.90 -18.48
N HIS A 439 34.73 -34.87 -18.61
CA HIS A 439 34.75 -35.88 -19.66
C HIS A 439 34.50 -35.29 -21.06
N LEU A 440 33.57 -34.35 -21.19
CA LEU A 440 33.32 -33.64 -22.44
C LEU A 440 34.51 -32.77 -22.87
N LYS A 441 35.18 -32.11 -21.92
CA LYS A 441 36.41 -31.33 -22.17
C LYS A 441 37.59 -32.23 -22.55
N ALA A 442 37.73 -33.40 -21.95
CA ALA A 442 38.79 -34.37 -22.27
C ALA A 442 38.59 -35.03 -23.64
N SER A 443 37.33 -35.34 -24.01
CA SER A 443 36.99 -35.90 -25.32
C SER A 443 37.23 -34.90 -26.48
N SER A 444 37.28 -33.61 -26.18
CA SER A 444 37.65 -32.56 -27.15
C SER A 444 39.16 -32.46 -27.41
N VAL A 445 40.02 -33.16 -26.65
CA VAL A 445 41.47 -33.02 -26.71
C VAL A 445 42.17 -34.39 -26.69
N GLU A 446 42.42 -34.99 -27.86
CA GLU A 446 43.55 -35.93 -28.08
C GLU A 446 43.82 -36.21 -29.60
N PRO A 447 44.97 -36.78 -30.00
CA PRO A 447 46.15 -36.05 -30.49
C PRO A 447 46.50 -36.32 -31.97
N SER A 448 47.17 -35.37 -32.63
CA SER A 448 47.70 -35.56 -34.00
C SER A 448 49.24 -35.56 -34.02
N TRP A 449 49.84 -36.53 -34.73
CA TRP A 449 51.27 -36.59 -35.06
C TRP A 449 51.49 -37.50 -36.30
N PRO A 450 52.65 -37.50 -36.98
CA PRO A 450 53.42 -36.43 -37.65
C PRO A 450 53.40 -36.61 -39.19
N SER A 451 53.54 -35.54 -39.97
CA SER A 451 54.20 -35.68 -41.28
C SER A 451 55.00 -34.43 -41.63
N GLN A 452 56.26 -34.67 -41.98
CA GLN A 452 57.22 -33.68 -42.43
C GLN A 452 56.80 -33.09 -43.76
N GLN A 453 56.89 -31.76 -43.89
CA GLN A 453 57.67 -31.07 -44.92
C GLN A 453 57.49 -29.55 -44.78
N ALA A 454 58.60 -28.83 -44.80
CA ALA A 454 58.67 -27.39 -45.04
C ALA A 454 59.56 -27.18 -46.29
N PRO A 455 59.65 -25.97 -46.88
CA PRO A 455 58.95 -24.71 -46.59
C PRO A 455 58.36 -24.04 -47.85
N THR A 456 57.43 -23.08 -47.70
CA THR A 456 57.53 -21.72 -48.30
C THR A 456 56.31 -20.86 -48.01
N GLY A 457 56.54 -19.75 -47.28
CA GLY A 457 55.95 -18.43 -47.55
C GLY A 457 54.46 -18.20 -47.24
N SER A 458 54.14 -17.83 -46.00
CA SER A 458 53.50 -16.53 -45.64
C SER A 458 52.89 -16.58 -44.23
N ALA A 459 53.64 -16.07 -43.25
CA ALA A 459 53.07 -15.64 -41.97
C ALA A 459 53.15 -14.11 -41.91
N PRO A 460 51.99 -13.44 -41.72
CA PRO A 460 51.89 -12.52 -40.59
C PRO A 460 50.51 -12.45 -39.90
N ALA A 461 49.55 -13.34 -40.19
CA ALA A 461 48.16 -13.14 -39.75
C ALA A 461 47.85 -13.51 -38.27
N GLU A 462 48.66 -14.34 -37.62
CA GLU A 462 48.38 -14.88 -36.29
C GLU A 462 48.70 -13.95 -35.08
N PRO A 463 49.82 -13.18 -35.06
CA PRO A 463 50.12 -12.30 -33.92
C PRO A 463 49.15 -11.10 -33.80
N GLN A 464 48.63 -10.60 -34.93
CA GLN A 464 47.69 -9.47 -34.94
C GLN A 464 46.31 -9.86 -34.38
N ALA A 465 45.83 -11.08 -34.67
CA ALA A 465 44.59 -11.61 -34.09
C ALA A 465 44.69 -11.78 -32.57
N GLN A 466 45.87 -12.18 -32.08
CA GLN A 466 46.11 -12.40 -30.65
C GLN A 466 46.24 -11.09 -29.86
N GLU A 467 46.82 -10.06 -30.48
CA GLU A 467 46.84 -8.70 -29.93
C GLU A 467 45.41 -8.14 -29.79
N LEU A 468 44.58 -8.24 -30.84
CA LEU A 468 43.18 -7.80 -30.80
C LEU A 468 42.35 -8.56 -29.77
N LEU A 469 42.55 -9.88 -29.63
CA LEU A 469 41.89 -10.66 -28.60
C LEU A 469 42.28 -10.20 -27.19
N THR A 470 43.57 -9.92 -26.98
CA THR A 470 44.09 -9.41 -25.69
C THR A 470 43.51 -8.02 -25.37
N GLN A 471 43.33 -7.17 -26.38
CA GLN A 471 42.64 -5.89 -26.23
C GLN A 471 41.16 -6.07 -25.86
N MET A 472 40.45 -7.02 -26.49
CA MET A 472 39.06 -7.35 -26.12
C MET A 472 38.94 -7.82 -24.66
N THR A 473 39.84 -8.68 -24.20
CA THR A 473 39.85 -9.16 -22.81
C THR A 473 40.09 -8.02 -21.81
N ARG A 474 41.00 -7.09 -22.13
CA ARG A 474 41.25 -5.90 -21.29
C ARG A 474 40.02 -5.00 -21.22
N LEU A 475 39.37 -4.72 -22.36
CA LEU A 475 38.13 -3.93 -22.39
C LEU A 475 37.02 -4.61 -21.58
N GLU A 476 36.89 -5.93 -21.65
CA GLU A 476 35.91 -6.69 -20.89
C GLU A 476 36.16 -6.64 -19.37
N GLU A 477 37.43 -6.66 -18.95
CA GLU A 477 37.85 -6.52 -17.55
C GLU A 477 37.59 -5.10 -17.02
N ASP A 478 37.95 -4.08 -17.80
CA ASP A 478 37.70 -2.67 -17.47
C ASP A 478 36.19 -2.37 -17.34
N LEU A 479 35.37 -2.89 -18.27
CA LEU A 479 33.92 -2.78 -18.20
C LEU A 479 33.36 -3.50 -16.97
N GLY A 480 33.88 -4.70 -16.66
CA GLY A 480 33.50 -5.43 -15.45
C GLY A 480 33.94 -4.74 -14.15
N GLN A 481 34.99 -3.92 -14.18
CA GLN A 481 35.37 -3.10 -13.02
C GLN A 481 34.39 -1.95 -12.80
N ILE A 482 33.98 -1.26 -13.87
CA ILE A 482 32.97 -0.19 -13.81
C ILE A 482 31.63 -0.74 -13.30
N GLU A 483 31.19 -1.87 -13.86
CA GLU A 483 29.96 -2.54 -13.45
C GLU A 483 29.94 -2.83 -11.95
N ARG A 484 31.00 -3.47 -11.43
CA ARG A 484 31.14 -3.75 -9.99
C ARG A 484 31.12 -2.49 -9.13
N GLN A 485 31.73 -1.41 -9.60
CA GLN A 485 31.76 -0.14 -8.87
C GLN A 485 30.37 0.50 -8.78
N VAL A 486 29.61 0.51 -9.88
CA VAL A 486 28.25 1.06 -9.92
C VAL A 486 27.30 0.22 -9.05
N LEU A 487 27.39 -1.11 -9.15
CA LEU A 487 26.60 -2.01 -8.30
C LEU A 487 26.95 -1.87 -6.82
N ALA A 488 28.23 -1.67 -6.48
CA ALA A 488 28.64 -1.42 -5.10
C ALA A 488 27.97 -0.16 -4.54
N TRP A 489 27.91 0.93 -5.32
CA TRP A 489 27.19 2.13 -4.89
C TRP A 489 25.67 1.96 -4.83
N ALA A 490 25.09 1.12 -5.70
CA ALA A 490 23.66 0.85 -5.71
C ALA A 490 23.20 0.03 -4.50
N ARG A 491 24.06 -0.89 -4.03
CA ARG A 491 23.81 -1.81 -2.91
C ARG A 491 24.21 -1.23 -1.54
N ALA A 492 25.16 -0.30 -1.51
CA ALA A 492 25.57 0.34 -0.27
C ALA A 492 24.49 1.32 0.22
N PRO A 493 24.00 1.20 1.46
CA PRO A 493 23.04 2.15 2.03
C PRO A 493 23.65 3.54 2.18
N LEU A 494 22.81 4.57 2.21
CA LEU A 494 23.22 5.95 2.43
C LEU A 494 23.64 6.20 3.88
N SER A 495 24.53 7.19 4.06
CA SER A 495 24.88 7.73 5.38
C SER A 495 23.64 8.19 6.15
N ARG A 496 23.48 7.70 7.38
CA ARG A 496 22.34 8.09 8.25
C ARG A 496 22.44 9.51 8.79
N THR A 497 23.65 10.07 8.88
CA THR A 497 23.89 11.39 9.46
C THR A 497 23.93 12.49 8.39
N SER A 498 24.31 12.15 7.16
CA SER A 498 24.49 13.10 6.06
C SER A 498 24.15 12.48 4.69
N PRO A 499 22.89 12.05 4.47
CA PRO A 499 22.49 11.38 3.23
C PRO A 499 22.65 12.27 1.99
N LEU A 500 22.45 13.59 2.14
CA LEU A 500 22.62 14.56 1.06
C LEU A 500 24.08 14.68 0.58
N GLU A 501 25.02 14.83 1.51
CA GLU A 501 26.45 14.96 1.18
C GLU A 501 27.00 13.66 0.59
N ASP A 502 26.57 12.51 1.13
CA ASP A 502 26.92 11.20 0.60
C ASP A 502 26.39 11.03 -0.84
N LEU A 503 25.12 11.35 -1.10
CA LEU A 503 24.55 11.31 -2.45
C LEU A 503 25.28 12.25 -3.43
N GLU A 504 25.59 13.47 -3.02
CA GLU A 504 26.34 14.42 -3.85
C GLU A 504 27.75 13.89 -4.18
N GLY A 505 28.43 13.30 -3.19
CA GLY A 505 29.73 12.65 -3.38
C GLY A 505 29.67 11.43 -4.32
N ARG A 506 28.65 10.58 -4.18
CA ARG A 506 28.42 9.42 -5.06
C ARG A 506 28.10 9.85 -6.49
N ILE A 507 27.24 10.85 -6.68
CA ILE A 507 26.92 11.40 -8.01
C ILE A 507 28.19 11.96 -8.67
N GLN A 508 29.03 12.68 -7.93
CA GLN A 508 30.27 13.23 -8.48
C GLN A 508 31.26 12.13 -8.85
N SER A 509 31.39 11.10 -8.01
CA SER A 509 32.23 9.92 -8.29
C SER A 509 31.72 9.13 -9.51
N HIS A 510 30.39 9.00 -9.63
CA HIS A 510 29.74 8.36 -10.77
C HIS A 510 29.98 9.14 -12.07
N LYS A 511 29.97 10.49 -12.05
CA LYS A 511 30.33 11.29 -13.24
C LYS A 511 31.73 10.98 -13.75
N GLY A 512 32.71 10.81 -12.86
CA GLY A 512 34.06 10.40 -13.25
C GLY A 512 34.09 9.01 -13.88
N THR A 513 33.28 8.09 -13.36
CA THR A 513 33.15 6.72 -13.90
C THR A 513 32.46 6.71 -15.26
N ALA A 514 31.44 7.53 -15.46
CA ALA A 514 30.76 7.72 -16.75
C ALA A 514 31.71 8.31 -17.81
N GLN A 515 32.61 9.23 -17.43
CA GLN A 515 33.67 9.71 -18.34
C GLN A 515 34.66 8.61 -18.72
N ARG A 516 35.04 7.73 -17.78
CA ARG A 516 35.86 6.55 -18.09
C ARG A 516 35.13 5.60 -19.05
N LEU A 517 33.83 5.37 -18.84
CA LEU A 517 33.02 4.54 -19.74
C LEU A 517 32.97 5.13 -21.16
N GLN A 518 32.82 6.45 -21.31
CA GLN A 518 32.87 7.11 -22.62
C GLN A 518 34.21 6.89 -23.35
N LYS A 519 35.33 6.94 -22.62
CA LYS A 519 36.66 6.65 -23.20
C LYS A 519 36.76 5.19 -23.66
N LEU A 520 36.32 4.25 -22.83
CA LEU A 520 36.26 2.82 -23.20
C LEU A 520 35.33 2.57 -24.40
N GLY A 521 34.27 3.38 -24.57
CA GLY A 521 33.42 3.34 -25.75
C GLY A 521 34.16 3.69 -27.02
N ALA A 522 34.98 4.74 -27.00
CA ALA A 522 35.83 5.12 -28.13
C ALA A 522 36.91 4.06 -28.43
N GLU A 523 37.54 3.48 -27.40
CA GLU A 523 38.49 2.37 -27.55
C GLU A 523 37.81 1.12 -28.14
N LYS A 524 36.59 0.82 -27.70
CA LYS A 524 35.76 -0.28 -28.23
C LYS A 524 35.34 -0.03 -29.68
N GLU A 525 35.07 1.21 -30.08
CA GLU A 525 34.80 1.56 -31.49
C GLU A 525 36.04 1.44 -32.37
N ALA A 526 37.20 1.90 -31.89
CA ALA A 526 38.47 1.74 -32.60
C ALA A 526 38.81 0.25 -32.77
N ALA A 527 38.72 -0.53 -31.70
CA ALA A 527 38.99 -1.96 -31.75
C ALA A 527 37.94 -2.74 -32.58
N GLN A 528 36.70 -2.25 -32.67
CA GLN A 528 35.70 -2.79 -33.60
C GLN A 528 36.11 -2.56 -35.06
N GLN A 529 36.57 -1.34 -35.41
CA GLN A 529 37.04 -1.03 -36.76
C GLN A 529 38.27 -1.85 -37.14
N GLU A 530 39.20 -2.06 -36.21
CA GLU A 530 40.38 -2.90 -36.43
C GLU A 530 40.02 -4.38 -36.61
N CYS A 531 39.06 -4.90 -35.82
CA CYS A 531 38.54 -6.25 -36.00
C CYS A 531 37.83 -6.42 -37.35
N GLU A 532 36.99 -5.47 -37.76
CA GLU A 532 36.28 -5.50 -39.05
C GLU A 532 37.25 -5.42 -40.24
N ALA A 533 38.27 -4.56 -40.14
CA ALA A 533 39.34 -4.46 -41.13
C ALA A 533 40.13 -5.78 -41.24
N PHE A 534 40.49 -6.40 -40.11
CA PHE A 534 41.20 -7.68 -40.08
C PHE A 534 40.37 -8.83 -40.66
N LEU A 535 39.08 -8.91 -40.33
CA LEU A 535 38.16 -9.94 -40.82
C LEU A 535 37.85 -9.80 -42.32
N SER A 536 37.91 -8.58 -42.86
CA SER A 536 37.70 -8.32 -44.30
C SER A 536 38.74 -9.01 -45.20
N VAL A 537 39.92 -9.32 -44.65
CA VAL A 537 41.04 -9.98 -45.35
C VAL A 537 40.91 -11.52 -45.36
N ARG A 538 39.83 -12.08 -44.79
CA ARG A 538 39.60 -13.54 -44.62
C ARG A 538 40.81 -14.29 -44.02
N PRO A 539 41.23 -13.94 -42.81
CA PRO A 539 42.31 -14.63 -42.11
C PRO A 539 41.95 -16.09 -41.80
N VAL A 540 42.92 -17.00 -41.94
CA VAL A 540 42.77 -18.43 -41.63
C VAL A 540 43.51 -18.70 -40.33
N GLY A 541 42.77 -19.03 -39.26
CA GLY A 541 43.35 -19.35 -37.95
C GLY A 541 42.29 -19.46 -36.84
N LEU A 542 42.51 -20.33 -35.85
CA LEU A 542 41.59 -20.55 -34.73
C LEU A 542 41.30 -19.26 -33.94
N THR A 543 42.33 -18.44 -33.71
CA THR A 543 42.24 -17.15 -33.00
C THR A 543 41.37 -16.13 -33.75
N ALA A 544 41.35 -16.18 -35.09
CA ALA A 544 40.52 -15.32 -35.92
C ALA A 544 39.03 -15.69 -35.89
N LEU A 545 38.70 -16.95 -35.59
CA LEU A 545 37.31 -17.43 -35.43
C LEU A 545 36.69 -17.01 -34.08
N HIS A 546 37.50 -16.83 -33.04
CA HIS A 546 37.04 -16.40 -31.72
C HIS A 546 36.86 -14.87 -31.60
N LEU A 547 37.54 -14.09 -32.44
CA LEU A 547 37.55 -12.63 -32.38
C LEU A 547 36.15 -11.99 -32.55
N PRO A 548 35.26 -12.43 -33.47
CA PRO A 548 33.91 -11.87 -33.58
C PRO A 548 33.04 -12.11 -32.35
N VAL A 549 33.21 -13.27 -31.70
CA VAL A 549 32.48 -13.62 -30.47
C VAL A 549 32.93 -12.72 -29.31
N ALA A 550 34.26 -12.57 -29.13
CA ALA A 550 34.83 -11.68 -28.13
C ALA A 550 34.37 -10.22 -28.34
N LEU A 551 34.39 -9.74 -29.58
CA LEU A 551 33.92 -8.40 -29.93
C LEU A 551 32.41 -8.21 -29.65
N ASN A 552 31.59 -9.22 -29.93
CA ASN A 552 30.16 -9.16 -29.63
C ASN A 552 29.90 -9.15 -28.12
N ASN A 553 30.65 -9.93 -27.34
CA ASN A 553 30.56 -9.93 -25.89
C ASN A 553 30.94 -8.56 -25.30
N VAL A 554 32.03 -7.95 -25.76
CA VAL A 554 32.43 -6.59 -25.36
C VAL A 554 31.37 -5.55 -25.75
N LYS A 555 30.76 -5.67 -26.94
CA LYS A 555 29.66 -4.79 -27.38
C LYS A 555 28.42 -4.90 -26.49
N ASN A 556 27.99 -6.12 -26.17
CA ASN A 556 26.83 -6.36 -25.32
C ASN A 556 27.11 -5.85 -23.90
N LYS A 557 28.27 -6.20 -23.33
CA LYS A 557 28.67 -5.76 -22.00
C LYS A 557 28.79 -4.24 -21.90
N TYR A 558 29.34 -3.59 -22.92
CA TYR A 558 29.38 -2.12 -22.97
C TYR A 558 27.97 -1.52 -22.95
N SER A 559 27.04 -2.08 -23.74
CA SER A 559 25.64 -1.65 -23.76
C SER A 559 24.98 -1.83 -22.38
N ASP A 560 25.17 -2.98 -21.74
CA ASP A 560 24.59 -3.28 -20.42
C ASP A 560 25.15 -2.33 -19.35
N VAL A 561 26.47 -2.13 -19.31
CA VAL A 561 27.12 -1.20 -18.37
C VAL A 561 26.72 0.25 -18.63
N GLN A 562 26.50 0.64 -19.89
CA GLN A 562 26.00 1.96 -20.24
C GLN A 562 24.59 2.20 -19.70
N VAL A 563 23.68 1.22 -19.87
CA VAL A 563 22.31 1.28 -19.34
C VAL A 563 22.32 1.28 -17.80
N LEU A 564 23.20 0.48 -17.18
CA LEU A 564 23.35 0.45 -15.72
C LEU A 564 23.79 1.82 -15.18
N CYS A 565 24.80 2.43 -15.80
CA CYS A 565 25.29 3.75 -15.41
C CYS A 565 24.22 4.84 -15.58
N SER A 566 23.45 4.82 -16.68
CA SER A 566 22.38 5.82 -16.88
C SER A 566 21.28 5.65 -15.84
N GLN A 567 20.83 4.42 -15.58
CA GLN A 567 19.77 4.15 -14.61
C GLN A 567 20.20 4.45 -13.17
N TYR A 568 21.44 4.12 -12.81
CA TYR A 568 21.99 4.51 -11.50
C TYR A 568 22.08 6.03 -11.35
N SER A 569 22.52 6.75 -12.39
CA SER A 569 22.56 8.21 -12.37
C SER A 569 21.17 8.83 -12.16
N GLU A 570 20.17 8.35 -12.89
CA GLU A 570 18.79 8.83 -12.74
C GLU A 570 18.22 8.53 -11.36
N LYS A 571 18.44 7.32 -10.82
CA LYS A 571 18.09 6.96 -9.43
C LYS A 571 18.76 7.90 -8.44
N ALA A 572 20.08 8.08 -8.52
CA ALA A 572 20.83 8.89 -7.56
C ALA A 572 20.36 10.35 -7.57
N GLN A 573 20.05 10.90 -8.75
CA GLN A 573 19.47 12.24 -8.87
C GLN A 573 18.06 12.33 -8.30
N ALA A 574 17.20 11.32 -8.51
CA ALA A 574 15.86 11.27 -7.93
C ALA A 574 15.92 11.18 -6.40
N ALA A 575 16.76 10.29 -5.87
CA ALA A 575 17.01 10.18 -4.43
C ALA A 575 17.52 11.50 -3.82
N LEU A 576 18.42 12.20 -4.52
CA LEU A 576 18.91 13.51 -4.05
C LEU A 576 17.80 14.56 -3.99
N ARG A 577 16.91 14.62 -4.99
CA ARG A 577 15.75 15.52 -4.96
C ARG A 577 14.79 15.16 -3.83
N LEU A 578 14.53 13.87 -3.62
CA LEU A 578 13.70 13.39 -2.52
C LEU A 578 14.27 13.78 -1.15
N GLU A 579 15.55 13.53 -0.90
CA GLU A 579 16.22 13.91 0.36
C GLU A 579 16.20 15.43 0.60
N ARG A 580 16.36 16.24 -0.45
CA ARG A 580 16.22 17.70 -0.35
C ARG A 580 14.79 18.08 0.04
N GLN A 581 13.80 17.46 -0.60
CA GLN A 581 12.39 17.71 -0.33
C GLN A 581 11.98 17.25 1.07
N ILE A 582 12.51 16.13 1.57
CA ILE A 582 12.34 15.65 2.95
C ILE A 582 12.84 16.71 3.92
N ARG A 583 14.06 17.24 3.71
CA ARG A 583 14.65 18.28 4.56
C ARG A 583 13.83 19.57 4.53
N ASP A 584 13.40 20.00 3.36
CA ASP A 584 12.64 21.23 3.19
C ASP A 584 11.25 21.11 3.84
N ALA A 585 10.57 19.97 3.67
CA ALA A 585 9.30 19.67 4.33
C ALA A 585 9.44 19.61 5.86
N ASP A 586 10.48 18.93 6.39
CA ASP A 586 10.75 18.91 7.85
C ASP A 586 10.97 20.31 8.40
N ARG A 587 11.72 21.16 7.69
CA ARG A 587 11.95 22.55 8.10
C ARG A 587 10.65 23.36 8.16
N VAL A 588 9.79 23.22 7.15
CA VAL A 588 8.50 23.92 7.09
C VAL A 588 7.58 23.45 8.23
N ILE A 589 7.38 22.14 8.37
CA ILE A 589 6.52 21.54 9.40
C ILE A 589 7.01 21.93 10.80
N ARG A 590 8.33 21.82 11.04
CA ARG A 590 8.94 22.22 12.31
C ARG A 590 8.70 23.70 12.63
N GLY A 591 8.65 24.56 11.62
CA GLY A 591 8.29 25.98 11.80
C GLY A 591 6.92 26.14 12.47
N PHE A 592 5.91 25.43 11.97
CA PHE A 592 4.56 25.45 12.54
C PHE A 592 4.47 24.74 13.90
N GLU A 593 5.09 23.56 14.05
CA GLU A 593 5.16 22.85 15.34
C GLU A 593 5.77 23.75 16.43
N SER A 594 6.85 24.46 16.10
CA SER A 594 7.51 25.37 17.04
C SER A 594 6.65 26.59 17.38
N ALA A 595 5.89 27.12 16.41
CA ALA A 595 4.97 28.23 16.64
C ALA A 595 3.81 27.84 17.56
N LEU A 596 3.24 26.64 17.36
CA LEU A 596 2.19 26.07 18.22
C LEU A 596 2.70 25.70 19.62
N ALA A 597 3.96 25.26 19.73
CA ALA A 597 4.59 24.91 21.00
C ALA A 597 5.00 26.13 21.84
N GLN A 598 5.36 27.24 21.18
CA GLN A 598 5.76 28.51 21.83
C GLN A 598 4.60 29.48 22.01
N GLU A 599 3.37 29.01 21.87
CA GLU A 599 2.19 29.84 22.01
C GLU A 599 2.16 30.50 23.41
N ALA A 600 2.08 31.83 23.45
CA ALA A 600 2.01 32.56 24.70
C ALA A 600 0.64 32.40 25.39
N PRO A 601 0.58 32.38 26.74
CA PRO A 601 -0.69 32.41 27.47
C PRO A 601 -1.55 33.61 27.09
N LEU A 602 -2.87 33.45 27.17
CA LEU A 602 -3.83 34.48 26.77
C LEU A 602 -3.78 35.68 27.73
N PRO A 603 -3.48 36.91 27.23
CA PRO A 603 -3.42 38.10 28.07
C PRO A 603 -4.82 38.61 28.44
N ALA A 604 -4.95 39.30 29.57
CA ALA A 604 -6.21 39.92 30.03
C ALA A 604 -6.73 41.12 29.20
N GLY A 605 -6.28 41.30 27.95
CA GLY A 605 -6.63 42.44 27.10
C GLY A 605 -8.03 42.35 26.47
N ALA A 606 -8.66 43.51 26.27
CA ALA A 606 -9.89 43.60 25.48
C ALA A 606 -9.61 43.20 24.02
N GLY A 607 -10.10 42.04 23.60
CA GLY A 607 -9.87 41.50 22.25
C GLY A 607 -8.83 40.39 22.15
N ALA A 608 -8.22 39.97 23.28
CA ALA A 608 -7.18 38.92 23.29
C ALA A 608 -7.64 37.59 22.62
N LEU A 609 -8.89 37.20 22.82
CA LEU A 609 -9.46 36.00 22.17
C LEU A 609 -9.59 36.18 20.65
N GLN A 610 -10.02 37.37 20.20
CA GLN A 610 -10.16 37.67 18.77
C GLN A 610 -8.80 37.73 18.06
N GLU A 611 -7.79 38.29 18.73
CA GLU A 611 -6.41 38.30 18.25
C GLU A 611 -5.87 36.86 18.12
N ARG A 612 -6.13 35.99 19.11
CA ARG A 612 -5.74 34.58 19.05
C ARG A 612 -6.41 33.84 17.90
N VAL A 613 -7.72 34.01 17.70
CA VAL A 613 -8.43 33.41 16.53
C VAL A 613 -7.80 33.89 15.22
N SER A 614 -7.51 35.19 15.11
CA SER A 614 -6.91 35.76 13.90
C SER A 614 -5.51 35.21 13.63
N GLU A 615 -4.72 34.98 14.67
CA GLU A 615 -3.40 34.36 14.59
C GLU A 615 -3.47 32.90 14.12
N LEU A 616 -4.35 32.08 14.73
CA LEU A 616 -4.54 30.68 14.35
C LEU A 616 -5.02 30.56 12.90
N GLN A 617 -5.97 31.39 12.48
CA GLN A 617 -6.41 31.46 11.09
C GLN A 617 -5.31 31.86 10.12
N ARG A 618 -4.41 32.77 10.52
CA ARG A 618 -3.23 33.14 9.72
C ARG A 618 -2.27 31.96 9.58
N GLN A 619 -2.00 31.24 10.66
CA GLN A 619 -1.14 30.05 10.63
C GLN A 619 -1.74 28.94 9.77
N ARG A 620 -3.06 28.71 9.84
CA ARG A 620 -3.78 27.76 8.99
C ARG A 620 -3.67 28.10 7.50
N ARG A 621 -3.87 29.37 7.12
CA ARG A 621 -3.64 29.83 5.74
C ARG A 621 -2.19 29.63 5.31
N GLY A 622 -1.24 29.97 6.18
CA GLY A 622 0.18 29.73 5.94
C GLY A 622 0.52 28.24 5.73
N LEU A 623 -0.11 27.34 6.49
CA LEU A 623 0.07 25.89 6.33
C LEU A 623 -0.49 25.41 4.97
N LEU A 624 -1.66 25.89 4.58
CA LEU A 624 -2.27 25.59 3.27
C LEU A 624 -1.42 26.07 2.10
N GLU A 625 -0.78 27.24 2.21
CA GLU A 625 0.17 27.73 1.20
C GLU A 625 1.37 26.78 1.03
N GLN A 626 1.75 26.03 2.08
CA GLN A 626 2.82 25.05 2.05
C GLN A 626 2.38 23.65 1.60
N GLN A 627 1.10 23.44 1.26
CA GLN A 627 0.60 22.15 0.76
C GLN A 627 1.38 21.66 -0.47
N ALA A 628 1.83 22.57 -1.33
CA ALA A 628 2.64 22.25 -2.50
C ALA A 628 3.98 21.56 -2.13
N CYS A 629 4.55 21.89 -0.97
CA CYS A 629 5.79 21.27 -0.47
C CYS A 629 5.56 19.79 -0.12
N VAL A 630 4.48 19.47 0.60
CA VAL A 630 4.13 18.08 0.97
C VAL A 630 3.67 17.27 -0.24
N LEU A 631 2.95 17.88 -1.18
CA LEU A 631 2.63 17.22 -2.46
C LEU A 631 3.89 16.96 -3.29
N GLY A 632 4.85 17.88 -3.27
CA GLY A 632 6.18 17.71 -3.87
C GLY A 632 6.93 16.51 -3.30
N LEU A 633 6.85 16.30 -1.99
CA LEU A 633 7.46 15.15 -1.29
C LEU A 633 7.00 13.81 -1.87
N HIS A 634 5.69 13.65 -2.07
CA HIS A 634 5.12 12.43 -2.66
C HIS A 634 5.45 12.26 -4.14
N ARG A 635 5.58 13.37 -4.89
CA ARG A 635 6.00 13.34 -6.30
C ARG A 635 7.43 12.85 -6.45
N GLU A 636 8.35 13.39 -5.65
CA GLU A 636 9.76 12.95 -5.67
C GLU A 636 9.92 11.52 -5.14
N LEU A 637 9.09 11.10 -4.18
CA LEU A 637 9.06 9.70 -3.72
C LEU A 637 8.68 8.76 -4.86
N LYS A 638 7.56 9.03 -5.55
CA LYS A 638 7.12 8.22 -6.70
C LYS A 638 8.14 8.22 -7.83
N ALA A 639 8.80 9.35 -8.09
CA ALA A 639 9.88 9.42 -9.08
C ALA A 639 11.04 8.49 -8.66
N THR A 640 11.43 8.51 -7.39
CA THR A 640 12.51 7.65 -6.86
C THR A 640 12.12 6.17 -6.89
N GLU A 641 10.88 5.82 -6.54
CA GLU A 641 10.34 4.45 -6.66
C GLU A 641 10.39 3.94 -8.10
N HIS A 642 9.98 4.77 -9.07
CA HIS A 642 10.03 4.40 -10.49
C HIS A 642 11.48 4.15 -10.95
N MET A 643 12.43 5.01 -10.55
CA MET A 643 13.85 4.81 -10.89
C MET A 643 14.42 3.54 -10.22
N CYS A 644 14.03 3.26 -8.98
CA CYS A 644 14.40 2.01 -8.29
C CYS A 644 13.79 0.78 -8.96
N GLY A 645 12.53 0.85 -9.40
CA GLY A 645 11.87 -0.22 -10.15
C GLY A 645 12.54 -0.49 -11.51
N ALA A 646 13.03 0.54 -12.19
CA ALA A 646 13.79 0.37 -13.44
C ALA A 646 15.08 -0.43 -13.22
N LEU A 647 15.83 -0.14 -12.15
CA LEU A 647 17.03 -0.91 -11.78
C LEU A 647 16.71 -2.35 -11.35
N GLN A 648 15.60 -2.55 -10.62
CA GLN A 648 15.15 -3.87 -10.21
C GLN A 648 14.75 -4.74 -11.42
N ASN A 649 14.07 -4.15 -12.40
CA ASN A 649 13.59 -4.90 -13.57
C ASN A 649 14.72 -5.23 -14.55
N ASN A 650 15.66 -4.32 -14.76
CA ASN A 650 16.73 -4.51 -15.75
C ASN A 650 17.98 -5.22 -15.19
N PHE A 651 18.26 -5.06 -13.89
CA PHE A 651 19.49 -5.58 -13.27
C PHE A 651 19.26 -6.41 -11.99
N HIS A 652 18.00 -6.62 -11.57
CA HIS A 652 17.66 -7.34 -10.34
C HIS A 652 18.26 -6.74 -9.06
N GLU A 653 18.53 -5.43 -9.08
CA GLU A 653 19.11 -4.69 -7.96
C GLU A 653 18.04 -4.02 -7.10
N PHE A 654 18.07 -4.28 -5.81
CA PHE A 654 17.15 -3.71 -4.83
C PHE A 654 17.74 -2.46 -4.18
N CYS A 655 16.93 -1.40 -4.06
CA CYS A 655 17.32 -0.17 -3.37
C CYS A 655 17.17 -0.31 -1.84
N PRO A 656 18.25 -0.33 -1.04
CA PRO A 656 18.15 -0.50 0.41
C PRO A 656 17.56 0.73 1.13
N ASP A 657 17.70 1.92 0.55
CA ASP A 657 17.30 3.18 1.20
C ASP A 657 15.81 3.51 1.03
N LEU A 658 15.17 2.95 0.00
CA LEU A 658 13.80 3.29 -0.38
C LEU A 658 12.78 3.05 0.77
N PRO A 659 12.81 1.92 1.50
CA PRO A 659 11.89 1.72 2.64
C PRO A 659 12.11 2.71 3.79
N HIS A 660 13.32 3.22 3.95
CA HIS A 660 13.59 4.24 4.96
C HIS A 660 13.02 5.59 4.53
N GLN A 661 13.27 5.99 3.29
CA GLN A 661 12.74 7.22 2.70
C GLN A 661 11.21 7.22 2.69
N GLN A 662 10.56 6.10 2.33
CA GLN A 662 9.10 5.94 2.41
C GLN A 662 8.56 6.18 3.83
N ARG A 663 9.21 5.64 4.86
CA ARG A 663 8.81 5.85 6.25
C ARG A 663 8.98 7.30 6.69
N GLN A 664 10.06 7.96 6.29
CA GLN A 664 10.27 9.38 6.59
C GLN A 664 9.20 10.26 5.91
N VAL A 665 8.88 9.98 4.65
CA VAL A 665 7.83 10.70 3.92
C VAL A 665 6.48 10.54 4.62
N ARG A 666 6.10 9.31 5.01
CA ARG A 666 4.86 9.06 5.78
C ARG A 666 4.85 9.83 7.09
N ALA A 667 5.91 9.74 7.89
CA ALA A 667 6.01 10.44 9.17
C ALA A 667 5.92 11.98 9.03
N LEU A 668 6.49 12.56 7.98
CA LEU A 668 6.36 13.99 7.69
C LEU A 668 4.94 14.36 7.27
N THR A 669 4.30 13.52 6.45
CA THR A 669 2.89 13.70 6.07
C THR A 669 1.98 13.64 7.29
N ASP A 670 2.18 12.69 8.19
CA ASP A 670 1.38 12.56 9.42
C ASP A 670 1.56 13.78 10.33
N ARG A 671 2.82 14.25 10.50
CA ARG A 671 3.10 15.48 11.26
C ARG A 671 2.44 16.71 10.64
N TYR A 672 2.43 16.84 9.31
CA TYR A 672 1.75 17.94 8.63
C TYR A 672 0.24 17.93 8.92
N HIS A 673 -0.42 16.77 8.85
CA HIS A 673 -1.84 16.66 9.18
C HIS A 673 -2.10 16.95 10.66
N ALA A 674 -1.29 16.40 11.56
CA ALA A 674 -1.40 16.66 13.00
C ALA A 674 -1.28 18.16 13.36
N VAL A 675 -0.41 18.92 12.67
CA VAL A 675 -0.35 20.39 12.80
C VAL A 675 -1.64 21.04 12.33
N GLY A 676 -2.20 20.59 11.20
CA GLY A 676 -3.49 21.07 10.68
C GLY A 676 -4.65 20.82 11.66
N ASP A 677 -4.77 19.59 12.14
CA ASP A 677 -5.80 19.19 13.11
C ASP A 677 -5.68 19.99 14.41
N GLN A 678 -4.44 20.22 14.87
CA GLN A 678 -4.19 21.02 16.07
C GLN A 678 -4.56 22.49 15.89
N LEU A 679 -4.33 23.07 14.71
CA LEU A 679 -4.77 24.44 14.39
C LEU A 679 -6.30 24.54 14.35
N ASP A 680 -6.96 23.57 13.74
CA ASP A 680 -8.43 23.53 13.60
C ASP A 680 -9.11 23.36 14.97
N LEU A 681 -8.59 22.45 15.80
CA LEU A 681 -9.08 22.23 17.15
C LEU A 681 -8.91 23.49 18.01
N ARG A 682 -7.71 24.09 18.03
CA ARG A 682 -7.46 25.31 18.82
C ARG A 682 -8.30 26.49 18.33
N GLU A 683 -8.47 26.65 17.02
CA GLU A 683 -9.31 27.70 16.45
C GLU A 683 -10.75 27.58 16.97
N LYS A 684 -11.32 26.36 16.90
CA LYS A 684 -12.67 26.07 17.39
C LYS A 684 -12.81 26.36 18.89
N MET A 685 -11.88 25.88 19.71
CA MET A 685 -11.92 26.10 21.16
C MET A 685 -11.92 27.59 21.53
N VAL A 686 -11.08 28.40 20.88
CA VAL A 686 -11.03 29.84 21.16
C VAL A 686 -12.26 30.56 20.60
N GLN A 687 -12.84 30.11 19.49
CA GLN A 687 -14.11 30.65 18.97
C GLN A 687 -15.27 30.37 19.92
N ASP A 688 -15.38 29.14 20.43
CA ASP A 688 -16.40 28.75 21.41
C ASP A 688 -16.23 29.57 22.71
N ALA A 689 -15.01 29.68 23.23
CA ALA A 689 -14.70 30.53 24.37
C ALA A 689 -15.01 32.02 24.11
N SER A 690 -14.80 32.50 22.88
CA SER A 690 -15.14 33.87 22.49
C SER A 690 -16.64 34.12 22.54
N LEU A 691 -17.45 33.16 22.09
CA LEU A 691 -18.91 33.26 22.15
C LEU A 691 -19.39 33.30 23.61
N THR A 692 -18.89 32.39 24.45
CA THR A 692 -19.23 32.37 25.89
C THR A 692 -18.79 33.66 26.58
N TYR A 693 -17.63 34.21 26.23
CA TYR A 693 -17.16 35.50 26.75
C TYR A 693 -18.07 36.66 26.37
N GLN A 694 -18.58 36.71 25.13
CA GLN A 694 -19.56 37.74 24.74
C GLN A 694 -20.87 37.59 25.52
N GLN A 695 -21.36 36.37 25.73
CA GLN A 695 -22.56 36.11 26.54
C GLN A 695 -22.36 36.56 27.99
N PHE A 696 -21.23 36.18 28.60
CA PHE A 696 -20.87 36.61 29.95
C PHE A 696 -20.77 38.13 30.04
N LYS A 697 -20.04 38.77 29.12
CA LYS A 697 -19.88 40.22 29.07
C LYS A 697 -21.22 40.93 28.98
N ASN A 698 -22.10 40.51 28.07
CA ASN A 698 -23.43 41.10 27.92
C ASN A 698 -24.28 40.93 29.18
N SER A 699 -24.28 39.73 29.77
CA SER A 699 -25.03 39.45 31.01
C SER A 699 -24.52 40.28 32.19
N ARG A 700 -23.19 40.37 32.34
CA ARG A 700 -22.51 41.21 33.34
C ARG A 700 -22.83 42.70 33.14
N ASP A 701 -22.71 43.21 31.93
CA ASP A 701 -22.91 44.63 31.61
C ASP A 701 -24.38 45.03 31.82
N ASN A 702 -25.32 44.16 31.45
CA ASN A 702 -26.75 44.35 31.71
C ASN A 702 -27.05 44.40 33.22
N LEU A 703 -26.51 43.45 33.99
CA LEU A 703 -26.75 43.40 35.44
C LEU A 703 -26.09 44.58 36.17
N ASN A 704 -24.85 44.94 35.81
CA ASN A 704 -24.18 46.13 36.36
C ASN A 704 -24.94 47.41 36.05
N SER A 705 -25.36 47.60 34.79
CA SER A 705 -26.17 48.76 34.40
C SER A 705 -27.47 48.83 35.20
N TRP A 706 -28.16 47.70 35.40
CA TRP A 706 -29.36 47.67 36.23
C TRP A 706 -29.08 48.00 37.70
N LEU A 707 -28.00 47.46 38.29
CA LEU A 707 -27.58 47.74 39.67
C LEU A 707 -27.24 49.22 39.89
N GLU A 708 -26.63 49.88 38.89
CA GLU A 708 -26.28 51.32 38.96
C GLU A 708 -27.52 52.23 38.95
N HIS A 709 -28.64 51.80 38.37
CA HIS A 709 -29.84 52.62 38.17
C HIS A 709 -31.00 52.34 39.16
N LEU A 710 -30.72 51.76 40.32
CA LEU A 710 -31.76 51.41 41.29
C LEU A 710 -32.31 52.64 42.05
N PRO A 711 -33.64 52.70 42.30
CA PRO A 711 -34.26 53.79 43.05
C PRO A 711 -33.90 53.74 44.54
N HIS A 712 -33.60 54.92 45.12
CA HIS A 712 -33.19 55.05 46.52
C HIS A 712 -34.33 55.59 47.40
N ASN A 713 -35.06 54.72 48.10
CA ASN A 713 -36.23 55.09 48.93
C ASN A 713 -35.86 55.44 50.39
N GLN A 714 -35.01 56.43 50.64
CA GLN A 714 -34.53 56.74 52.00
C GLN A 714 -35.61 57.40 52.87
N VAL A 715 -35.60 57.09 54.18
CA VAL A 715 -36.45 57.75 55.18
C VAL A 715 -35.93 59.16 55.40
N GLN A 716 -36.79 60.16 55.21
CA GLN A 716 -36.47 61.57 55.46
C GLN A 716 -37.20 62.04 56.73
N PRO A 717 -36.60 62.93 57.54
CA PRO A 717 -37.24 63.47 58.74
C PRO A 717 -38.55 64.21 58.48
N SER A 718 -38.77 64.69 57.24
CA SER A 718 -39.99 65.38 56.79
C SER A 718 -41.08 64.45 56.26
N ASP A 719 -40.87 63.13 56.27
CA ASP A 719 -41.82 62.18 55.69
C ASP A 719 -43.07 62.00 56.59
N GLY A 720 -44.24 62.28 56.02
CA GLY A 720 -45.53 62.00 56.65
C GLY A 720 -45.96 60.52 56.53
N PRO A 721 -47.01 60.08 57.27
CA PRO A 721 -47.46 58.69 57.29
C PRO A 721 -47.77 58.07 55.91
N SER A 722 -48.40 58.85 55.03
CA SER A 722 -48.74 58.42 53.67
C SER A 722 -47.50 58.24 52.79
N GLN A 723 -46.48 59.10 52.97
CA GLN A 723 -45.22 59.04 52.22
C GLN A 723 -44.37 57.85 52.66
N ILE A 724 -44.31 57.56 53.98
CA ILE A 724 -43.66 56.34 54.48
C ILE A 724 -44.36 55.08 53.97
N THR A 725 -45.70 55.07 53.93
CA THR A 725 -46.46 53.92 53.41
C THR A 725 -46.19 53.69 51.91
N TYR A 726 -46.12 54.76 51.11
CA TYR A 726 -45.76 54.68 49.70
C TYR A 726 -44.32 54.17 49.50
N LYS A 727 -43.34 54.76 50.19
CA LYS A 727 -41.93 54.33 50.13
C LYS A 727 -41.76 52.87 50.58
N LEU A 728 -42.49 52.43 51.60
CA LEU A 728 -42.49 51.04 52.05
C LEU A 728 -43.02 50.09 50.97
N GLN A 729 -44.12 50.44 50.29
CA GLN A 729 -44.68 49.61 49.22
C GLN A 729 -43.76 49.58 47.99
N ALA A 730 -43.16 50.72 47.62
CA ALA A 730 -42.15 50.80 46.56
C ALA A 730 -40.91 49.95 46.90
N GLN A 731 -40.42 50.02 48.14
CA GLN A 731 -39.28 49.22 48.60
C GLN A 731 -39.56 47.71 48.59
N LYS A 732 -40.79 47.29 48.92
CA LYS A 732 -41.20 45.87 48.84
C LYS A 732 -41.20 45.36 47.40
N ARG A 733 -41.66 46.18 46.43
CA ARG A 733 -41.61 45.82 45.00
C ARG A 733 -40.17 45.74 44.50
N LEU A 734 -39.34 46.73 44.85
CA LEU A 734 -37.93 46.73 44.49
C LEU A 734 -37.20 45.48 44.99
N LEU A 735 -37.46 45.04 46.23
CA LEU A 735 -36.88 43.80 46.75
C LEU A 735 -37.35 42.54 46.01
N GLN A 736 -38.61 42.50 45.53
CA GLN A 736 -39.08 41.41 44.67
C GLN A 736 -38.37 41.43 43.31
N GLU A 737 -38.12 42.61 42.74
CA GLU A 737 -37.35 42.76 41.49
C GLU A 737 -35.89 42.33 41.68
N VAL A 738 -35.25 42.73 42.79
CA VAL A 738 -33.90 42.27 43.16
C VAL A 738 -33.89 40.74 43.28
N GLN A 739 -34.83 40.13 44.00
CA GLN A 739 -34.93 38.68 44.09
C GLN A 739 -35.14 38.00 42.72
N GLY A 740 -35.93 38.61 41.83
CA GLY A 740 -36.14 38.11 40.47
C GLY A 740 -34.86 38.12 39.61
N ARG A 741 -33.97 39.10 39.83
CA ARG A 741 -32.67 39.22 39.14
C ARG A 741 -31.60 38.26 39.67
N GLU A 742 -31.87 37.48 40.71
CA GLU A 742 -30.93 36.45 41.21
C GLU A 742 -30.63 35.40 40.13
N GLN A 743 -31.60 35.11 39.26
CA GLN A 743 -31.41 34.20 38.14
C GLN A 743 -30.40 34.75 37.12
N ASP A 744 -30.42 36.05 36.85
CA ASP A 744 -29.46 36.71 35.95
C ASP A 744 -28.05 36.71 36.56
N ARG A 745 -27.94 36.93 37.88
CA ARG A 745 -26.67 36.79 38.62
C ARG A 745 -26.13 35.37 38.55
N ALA A 746 -26.98 34.37 38.78
CA ALA A 746 -26.61 32.96 38.71
C ALA A 746 -26.20 32.57 37.28
N MET A 747 -26.88 33.09 36.26
CA MET A 747 -26.52 32.91 34.86
C MET A 747 -25.14 33.51 34.55
N ALA A 748 -24.85 34.74 34.99
CA ALA A 748 -23.55 35.36 34.81
C ALA A 748 -22.41 34.56 35.48
N SER A 749 -22.64 34.03 36.69
CA SER A 749 -21.67 33.16 37.37
C SER A 749 -21.46 31.84 36.62
N ARG A 750 -22.54 31.19 36.15
CA ARG A 750 -22.44 29.96 35.34
C ARG A 750 -21.67 30.19 34.04
N LEU A 751 -21.93 31.29 33.34
CA LEU A 751 -21.21 31.65 32.11
C LEU A 751 -19.73 31.92 32.38
N SER A 752 -19.40 32.60 33.49
CA SER A 752 -18.02 32.82 33.93
C SER A 752 -17.29 31.50 34.21
N GLN A 753 -17.92 30.58 34.96
CA GLN A 753 -17.34 29.27 35.28
C GLN A 753 -17.12 28.42 34.03
N HIS A 754 -18.11 28.39 33.13
CA HIS A 754 -17.99 27.66 31.86
C HIS A 754 -16.86 28.24 31.00
N LEU A 755 -16.73 29.56 30.94
CA LEU A 755 -15.64 30.22 30.23
C LEU A 755 -14.28 29.90 30.86
N GLN A 756 -14.16 29.93 32.19
CA GLN A 756 -12.91 29.58 32.89
C GLN A 756 -12.50 28.12 32.60
N ALA A 757 -13.46 27.19 32.57
CA ALA A 757 -13.21 25.80 32.19
C ALA A 757 -12.74 25.69 30.74
N ALA A 758 -13.42 26.35 29.80
CA ALA A 758 -13.03 26.33 28.39
C ALA A 758 -11.62 26.91 28.14
N LEU A 759 -11.23 27.95 28.87
CA LEU A 759 -9.87 28.51 28.81
C LEU A 759 -8.83 27.56 29.40
N GLN A 760 -9.17 26.83 30.47
CA GLN A 760 -8.29 25.83 31.07
C GLN A 760 -8.10 24.61 30.15
N ASP A 761 -9.17 24.14 29.52
CA ASP A 761 -9.11 23.06 28.53
C ASP A 761 -8.24 23.47 27.34
N TYR A 762 -8.32 24.73 26.90
CA TYR A 762 -7.45 25.27 25.85
C TYR A 762 -5.96 25.26 26.24
N GLU A 763 -5.62 25.72 27.45
CA GLU A 763 -4.25 25.69 27.95
C GLU A 763 -3.73 24.26 28.10
N LEU A 764 -4.57 23.35 28.61
CA LEU A 764 -4.24 21.93 28.75
C LEU A 764 -3.99 21.27 27.38
N GLN A 765 -4.83 21.57 26.37
CA GLN A 765 -4.63 21.07 25.02
C GLN A 765 -3.32 21.63 24.42
N ALA A 766 -3.00 22.89 24.70
CA ALA A 766 -1.76 23.50 24.24
C ALA A 766 -0.51 22.84 24.84
N ASP A 767 -0.55 22.55 26.14
CA ASP A 767 0.52 21.85 26.85
C ASP A 767 0.63 20.37 26.47
N THR A 768 -0.50 19.68 26.27
CA THR A 768 -0.53 18.27 25.83
C THR A 768 0.17 18.11 24.48
N TYR A 769 -0.15 19.00 23.53
CA TYR A 769 0.54 19.03 22.23
C TYR A 769 2.01 19.41 22.37
N ARG A 770 2.37 20.34 23.26
CA ARG A 770 3.78 20.68 23.51
C ARG A 770 4.57 19.50 24.06
N CYS A 771 3.96 18.68 24.94
CA CYS A 771 4.58 17.49 25.52
C CYS A 771 4.68 16.32 24.55
N SER A 772 3.83 16.25 23.52
CA SER A 772 3.93 15.20 22.48
C SER A 772 5.06 15.47 21.47
N LEU A 773 5.59 16.70 21.43
CA LEU A 773 6.74 17.04 20.59
C LEU A 773 8.07 16.68 21.27
N GLU A 774 8.98 16.09 20.50
CA GLU A 774 10.33 15.66 20.96
C GLU A 774 11.08 16.78 21.71
N PRO A 775 11.59 16.52 22.94
CA PRO A 775 12.16 17.55 23.83
C PRO A 775 13.40 18.25 23.27
N THR A 776 14.15 17.59 22.37
CA THR A 776 15.32 18.17 21.69
C THR A 776 14.97 19.18 20.59
N LYS A 777 13.69 19.30 20.22
CA LYS A 777 13.21 20.11 19.09
C LYS A 777 12.49 21.40 19.49
N VAL A 778 12.18 21.59 20.77
CA VAL A 778 11.41 22.73 21.28
C VAL A 778 12.33 23.66 22.09
N GLY A 779 12.41 24.93 21.68
CA GLY A 779 13.13 25.96 22.44
C GLY A 779 12.55 26.15 23.85
N SER A 780 13.30 26.84 24.72
CA SER A 780 12.92 27.09 26.13
C SER A 780 11.46 27.57 26.27
N ALA A 781 10.77 27.11 27.31
CA ALA A 781 9.37 27.43 27.61
C ALA A 781 9.04 28.93 27.42
N PRO A 782 7.85 29.26 26.89
CA PRO A 782 7.45 30.64 26.67
C PRO A 782 7.50 31.42 27.99
N LYS A 783 8.11 32.62 27.94
CA LYS A 783 8.21 33.51 29.10
C LYS A 783 6.81 33.95 29.52
N ARG A 784 6.51 33.87 30.83
CA ARG A 784 5.25 34.36 31.41
C ARG A 784 5.00 35.81 30.93
N PRO A 785 3.80 36.11 30.40
CA PRO A 785 3.43 37.48 30.04
C PRO A 785 3.59 38.43 31.24
N ARG A 786 3.90 39.70 30.97
CA ARG A 786 3.97 40.75 32.01
C ARG A 786 2.59 41.18 32.54
N VAL A 787 1.51 40.70 31.90
CA VAL A 787 0.11 40.98 32.20
C VAL A 787 -0.52 39.68 32.71
N GLY A 788 -1.40 39.78 33.73
CA GLY A 788 -2.09 38.61 34.28
C GLY A 788 -2.91 37.86 33.22
N PRO A 789 -3.10 36.53 33.39
CA PRO A 789 -3.87 35.71 32.45
C PRO A 789 -5.34 36.15 32.38
N LEU A 790 -5.96 35.95 31.22
CA LEU A 790 -7.37 36.30 30.98
C LEU A 790 -8.32 35.67 32.01
N GLN A 791 -8.02 34.44 32.44
CA GLN A 791 -8.81 33.71 33.44
C GLN A 791 -8.90 34.45 34.78
N GLU A 792 -7.79 35.01 35.28
CA GLU A 792 -7.78 35.79 36.53
C GLU A 792 -8.63 37.06 36.41
N SER A 793 -8.59 37.72 35.24
CA SER A 793 -9.42 38.90 34.98
C SER A 793 -10.92 38.57 34.98
N ILE A 794 -11.32 37.45 34.35
CA ILE A 794 -12.72 36.99 34.34
C ILE A 794 -13.18 36.67 35.77
N GLN A 795 -12.36 35.95 36.53
CA GLN A 795 -12.67 35.62 37.92
C GLN A 795 -12.80 36.87 38.80
N ALA A 796 -11.97 37.89 38.59
CA ALA A 796 -12.06 39.17 39.29
C ALA A 796 -13.35 39.92 38.93
N GLN A 797 -13.75 39.93 37.65
CA GLN A 797 -14.99 40.55 37.19
C GLN A 797 -16.23 39.88 37.79
N GLU A 798 -16.25 38.54 37.83
CA GLU A 798 -17.34 37.77 38.45
C GLU A 798 -17.44 38.07 39.95
N LYS A 799 -16.32 38.02 40.68
CA LYS A 799 -16.27 38.34 42.12
C LYS A 799 -16.75 39.75 42.40
N SER A 800 -16.37 40.72 41.56
CA SER A 800 -16.82 42.11 41.69
C SER A 800 -18.34 42.22 41.50
N LEU A 801 -18.90 41.60 40.47
CA LEU A 801 -20.34 41.60 40.20
C LEU A 801 -21.14 40.92 41.33
N MET A 802 -20.67 39.79 41.82
CA MET A 802 -21.31 39.09 42.93
C MET A 802 -21.31 39.94 44.19
N LYS A 803 -20.19 40.60 44.49
CA LYS A 803 -20.05 41.49 45.64
C LYS A 803 -21.02 42.67 45.54
N THR A 804 -21.00 43.42 44.44
CA THR A 804 -21.88 44.60 44.26
C THR A 804 -23.35 44.22 44.39
N TYR A 805 -23.77 43.11 43.77
CA TYR A 805 -25.14 42.62 43.90
C TYR A 805 -25.51 42.29 45.35
N THR A 806 -24.65 41.57 46.09
CA THR A 806 -24.93 41.21 47.49
C THR A 806 -24.99 42.44 48.41
N GLU A 807 -24.12 43.43 48.18
CA GLU A 807 -24.11 44.68 48.93
C GLU A 807 -25.40 45.48 48.68
N VAL A 808 -25.83 45.60 47.42
CA VAL A 808 -27.07 46.26 47.03
C VAL A 808 -28.30 45.57 47.61
N ALA A 809 -28.37 44.23 47.54
CA ALA A 809 -29.47 43.45 48.10
C ALA A 809 -29.55 43.62 49.63
N ALA A 810 -28.40 43.58 50.33
CA ALA A 810 -28.34 43.79 51.77
C ALA A 810 -28.74 45.23 52.15
N ALA A 811 -28.26 46.23 51.41
CA ALA A 811 -28.60 47.64 51.65
C ALA A 811 -30.11 47.90 51.51
N HIS A 812 -30.74 47.37 50.46
CA HIS A 812 -32.18 47.51 50.27
C HIS A 812 -33.01 46.71 51.27
N GLN A 813 -32.50 45.58 51.77
CA GLN A 813 -33.14 44.83 52.86
C GLN A 813 -33.09 45.61 54.18
N GLN A 814 -31.96 46.23 54.50
CA GLN A 814 -31.82 47.09 55.68
C GLN A 814 -32.75 48.31 55.58
N GLN A 815 -32.85 48.91 54.40
CA GLN A 815 -33.74 50.04 54.14
C GLN A 815 -35.22 49.68 54.34
N LEU A 816 -35.63 48.47 53.99
CA LEU A 816 -36.98 47.97 54.29
C LEU A 816 -37.23 47.92 55.81
N GLN A 817 -36.29 47.37 56.58
CA GLN A 817 -36.40 47.30 58.04
C GLN A 817 -36.50 48.69 58.67
N GLN A 818 -35.73 49.66 58.17
CA GLN A 818 -35.82 51.06 58.61
C GLN A 818 -37.18 51.69 58.31
N LEU A 819 -37.74 51.46 57.12
CA LEU A 819 -39.08 51.94 56.75
C LEU A 819 -40.19 51.31 57.59
N GLU A 820 -40.10 50.00 57.88
CA GLU A 820 -41.04 49.31 58.75
C GLU A 820 -40.98 49.80 60.19
N PHE A 821 -39.78 50.09 60.68
CA PHE A 821 -39.57 50.69 62.00
C PHE A 821 -40.13 52.12 62.06
N ALA A 822 -39.82 52.96 61.07
CA ALA A 822 -40.34 54.32 60.98
C ALA A 822 -41.88 54.34 60.93
N ARG A 823 -42.51 53.42 60.18
CA ARG A 823 -43.97 53.26 60.17
C ARG A 823 -44.53 52.94 61.55
N LYS A 824 -43.91 51.99 62.28
CA LYS A 824 -44.33 51.62 63.64
C LYS A 824 -44.19 52.78 64.63
N ILE A 825 -43.18 53.65 64.47
CA ILE A 825 -43.03 54.85 65.30
C ILE A 825 -44.13 55.87 64.99
N LEU A 826 -44.35 56.19 63.71
CA LEU A 826 -45.40 57.13 63.32
C LEU A 826 -46.79 56.66 63.76
N GLU A 827 -47.09 55.36 63.66
CA GLU A 827 -48.35 54.78 64.15
C GLU A 827 -48.53 54.92 65.68
N LYS A 828 -47.43 55.00 66.44
CA LYS A 828 -47.44 55.20 67.91
C LYS A 828 -47.48 56.67 68.33
N VAL A 829 -46.95 57.59 67.51
CA VAL A 829 -46.94 59.03 67.78
C VAL A 829 -48.26 59.69 67.40
N TRP A 830 -49.01 59.10 66.46
CA TRP A 830 -50.32 59.59 66.00
C TRP A 830 -51.53 58.93 66.68
N ARG A 831 -51.32 57.90 67.52
CA ARG A 831 -52.30 57.38 68.48
C ARG A 831 -52.10 58.06 69.82
#